data_AF-A0A7V5V716-F1
#
_entry.id   AF-A0A7V5V716-F1
#
_cell.length_a   1.000
_cell.length_b   1.000
_cell.length_c   1.000
_cell.angle_alpha   90.00
_cell.angle_beta   90.00
_cell.angle_gamma   90.00
#
_symmetry.space_group_name_H-M   'P 1'
#
loop_
_entity.id
_entity.type
_entity.pdbx_description
1 polymer ?
#
loop_
_entity_poly.entity_id
_entity_poly.type
_entity_poly.pdbx_seq_one_letter_code
_entity_poly.pdbx_strand_id
1 'polypeptide(L)'
;MDGRESLLPIFAPRSVAVVGATDRAGKLSQVVMANMGGFGGELYAVNPAHESVAGRRCYPSLAAIGVSVDLAVLAVPAAAAVRALDEARGCVRAAVVVSGGFGEAGREGRELEARLVEIARRDGVRLVGPNCLGIYDTLSGVDTFFIPRERSARPGRGPLSILSQSGSFAVTAMDLLAYEGLGVARVVSYGNKSDVGEADCLDFLADDEATSVVALYIEGVDDGRRFVEAAARCAARKPVMAVKVGREGAGVKAALSHTGAVAGRYELYRAAFREAGVIELGGFEELMDGCKALSFFSPARGRRCAVITDGGGMGVNTADALSALGLDVAELPGEVKRRLEERFPSYFAVSNPMDLTGSVTDRWFADAVEAVLDGDFYDVAVVAALWGPPRLGAGLADLVAEAAGRSGKPVLVCSPGGEYTRRMNRRFESRGIPVFPTPEAAARAAAVLCGVPSAGAAAASSAKAAAALPERAVSHARRIVGAARAVGRRVLTEPEAKEIVGALDIAVPRSVVVEDAGVLAEAARALTPPLVLKAVSTDIVHKSDVGALRLGIDGPEGLERAWAEIASRLAGTAPGARIEGLLVEETAPSGGVELIVGAFVDGQFGPAVMVGTGGVAVELFKDVTFRLAPVDEDEALAMVAELRGYALLAGYRGLPPRDLHALAASVAAVSRLISQLGGLREMEINPLIAYERGVLAVDARVVLT
;
A
#
# COMPACT_ATOMS: atom_id res chain seq x y z
N MET A 1 -9.35 -9.67 24.92
CA MET A 1 -9.49 -8.24 25.24
C MET A 1 -9.79 -7.53 23.94
N ASP A 2 -10.71 -6.58 23.97
CA ASP A 2 -10.98 -5.71 22.82
C ASP A 2 -9.67 -5.03 22.37
N GLY A 3 -9.41 -4.95 21.07
CA GLY A 3 -8.07 -4.69 20.53
C GLY A 3 -7.42 -3.43 21.10
N ARG A 4 -8.23 -2.38 21.31
CA ARG A 4 -7.80 -1.09 21.86
C ARG A 4 -7.37 -1.16 23.34
N GLU A 5 -8.14 -1.85 24.19
CA GLU A 5 -7.82 -1.94 25.62
C GLU A 5 -6.49 -2.67 25.87
N SER A 6 -6.16 -3.62 24.99
CA SER A 6 -4.92 -4.39 25.08
C SER A 6 -3.65 -3.54 24.90
N LEU A 7 -3.76 -2.36 24.27
CA LEU A 7 -2.64 -1.44 24.03
C LEU A 7 -2.58 -0.27 25.02
N LEU A 8 -3.54 -0.14 25.94
CA LEU A 8 -3.47 0.86 27.02
C LEU A 8 -2.22 0.76 27.92
N PRO A 9 -1.70 -0.44 28.30
CA PRO A 9 -0.45 -0.51 29.05
C PRO A 9 0.76 -0.01 28.26
N ILE A 10 0.64 0.17 26.95
CA ILE A 10 1.70 0.67 26.07
C ILE A 10 1.60 2.20 25.91
N PHE A 11 0.40 2.73 25.64
CA PHE A 11 0.19 4.15 25.33
C PHE A 11 -0.27 5.02 26.51
N ALA A 12 -0.76 4.41 27.58
CA ALA A 12 -1.16 5.10 28.80
C ALA A 12 -0.70 4.36 30.09
N PRO A 13 0.58 3.96 30.20
CA PRO A 13 1.07 3.28 31.39
C PRO A 13 1.09 4.22 32.60
N ARG A 14 0.76 3.69 33.77
CA ARG A 14 0.95 4.33 35.07
C ARG A 14 2.24 3.91 35.76
N SER A 15 2.80 2.77 35.34
CA SER A 15 4.07 2.25 35.84
C SER A 15 4.92 1.69 34.72
N VAL A 16 6.21 2.01 34.75
CA VAL A 16 7.21 1.51 33.79
C VAL A 16 8.40 0.93 34.55
N ALA A 17 8.87 -0.25 34.14
CA ALA A 17 10.10 -0.85 34.64
C ALA A 17 11.17 -0.95 33.54
N VAL A 18 12.40 -0.50 33.81
CA VAL A 18 13.52 -0.62 32.86
C VAL A 18 14.45 -1.74 33.31
N VAL A 19 14.48 -2.83 32.54
CA VAL A 19 15.32 -4.01 32.79
C VAL A 19 16.69 -3.81 32.16
N GLY A 20 17.74 -4.06 32.96
CA GLY A 20 19.12 -3.76 32.61
C GLY A 20 19.56 -2.36 33.04
N ALA A 21 18.77 -1.67 33.86
CA ALA A 21 19.06 -0.33 34.36
C ALA A 21 20.47 -0.24 34.97
N THR A 22 21.19 0.84 34.66
CA THR A 22 22.56 1.06 35.13
C THR A 22 22.94 2.54 35.04
N ASP A 23 23.87 2.98 35.87
CA ASP A 23 24.48 4.33 35.78
C ASP A 23 25.69 4.38 34.82
N ARG A 24 26.07 3.24 34.23
CA ARG A 24 27.18 3.17 33.29
C ARG A 24 26.84 3.93 32.01
N ALA A 25 27.55 5.02 31.77
CA ALA A 25 27.40 5.85 30.58
C ALA A 25 27.53 5.02 29.28
N GLY A 26 26.71 5.37 28.28
CA GLY A 26 26.73 4.74 26.96
C GLY A 26 25.99 3.40 26.88
N LYS A 27 25.38 2.92 27.97
CA LYS A 27 24.46 1.76 27.94
C LYS A 27 23.07 2.20 27.49
N LEU A 28 22.42 1.38 26.65
CA LEU A 28 21.09 1.68 26.12
C LEU A 28 20.07 1.93 27.23
N SER A 29 20.03 1.06 28.25
CA SER A 29 19.15 1.17 29.41
C SER A 29 19.37 2.44 30.24
N GLN A 30 20.62 2.94 30.30
CA GLN A 30 20.94 4.20 30.97
C GLN A 30 20.32 5.38 30.21
N VAL A 31 20.39 5.38 28.87
CA VAL A 31 19.77 6.41 28.03
C VAL A 31 18.24 6.37 28.13
N VAL A 32 17.64 5.17 28.09
CA VAL A 32 16.20 5.00 28.29
C VAL A 32 15.75 5.59 29.63
N MET A 33 16.45 5.26 30.73
CA MET A 33 16.15 5.82 32.04
C MET A 33 16.22 7.36 32.06
N ALA A 34 17.21 7.95 31.38
CA ALA A 34 17.35 9.41 31.29
C ALA A 34 16.23 10.05 30.45
N ASN A 35 15.85 9.42 29.34
CA ASN A 35 14.82 9.92 28.44
C ASN A 35 13.41 9.89 29.07
N MET A 36 13.18 9.00 30.02
CA MET A 36 11.94 8.92 30.82
C MET A 36 11.76 10.06 31.85
N GLY A 37 12.58 11.11 31.81
CA GLY A 37 12.44 12.26 32.72
C GLY A 37 11.11 13.02 32.59
N GLY A 38 10.40 12.88 31.47
CA GLY A 38 9.07 13.45 31.25
C GLY A 38 7.90 12.54 31.61
N PHE A 39 8.16 11.27 32.00
CA PHE A 39 7.11 10.31 32.33
C PHE A 39 6.48 10.64 33.69
N GLY A 40 5.17 10.83 33.71
CA GLY A 40 4.44 11.24 34.92
C GLY A 40 4.09 10.10 35.89
N GLY A 41 4.37 8.85 35.55
CA GLY A 41 4.06 7.67 36.36
C GLY A 41 5.24 7.13 37.17
N GLU A 42 5.05 5.94 37.75
CA GLU A 42 6.07 5.28 38.56
C GLU A 42 7.14 4.62 37.67
N LEU A 43 8.42 4.99 37.86
CA LEU A 43 9.55 4.44 37.12
C LEU A 43 10.43 3.56 38.00
N TYR A 44 10.51 2.27 37.68
CA TYR A 44 11.28 1.25 38.39
C TYR A 44 12.56 0.90 37.64
N ALA A 45 13.70 0.88 38.34
CA ALA A 45 14.95 0.34 37.83
C ALA A 45 15.06 -1.15 38.17
N VAL A 46 15.43 -2.00 37.20
CA VAL A 46 15.58 -3.45 37.43
C VAL A 46 16.95 -3.94 36.97
N ASN A 47 17.78 -4.37 37.93
CA ASN A 47 19.08 -4.97 37.71
C ASN A 47 19.58 -5.69 38.98
N PRO A 48 19.86 -7.01 38.95
CA PRO A 48 20.32 -7.75 40.13
C PRO A 48 21.72 -7.35 40.64
N ALA A 49 22.51 -6.64 39.84
CA ALA A 49 23.86 -6.21 40.22
C ALA A 49 23.89 -4.87 40.99
N HIS A 50 22.75 -4.20 41.18
CA HIS A 50 22.68 -2.87 41.77
C HIS A 50 21.54 -2.79 42.79
N GLU A 51 21.78 -2.06 43.89
CA GLU A 51 20.72 -1.72 44.86
C GLU A 51 20.02 -0.39 44.52
N SER A 52 20.71 0.48 43.76
CA SER A 52 20.18 1.77 43.29
C SER A 52 20.74 2.15 41.91
N VAL A 53 19.93 2.81 41.09
CA VAL A 53 20.30 3.37 39.77
C VAL A 53 19.57 4.71 39.58
N ALA A 54 20.25 5.73 39.07
CA ALA A 54 19.71 7.07 38.83
C ALA A 54 18.98 7.67 40.07
N GLY A 55 19.51 7.41 41.27
CA GLY A 55 18.93 7.87 42.54
C GLY A 55 17.66 7.12 42.98
N ARG A 56 17.29 6.04 42.29
CA ARG A 56 16.09 5.23 42.58
C ARG A 56 16.48 3.86 43.09
N ARG A 57 15.61 3.23 43.89
CA ARG A 57 15.76 1.82 44.28
C ARG A 57 15.79 0.94 43.02
N CYS A 58 16.76 0.04 42.97
CA CYS A 58 16.89 -0.94 41.92
C CYS A 58 16.43 -2.31 42.43
N TYR A 59 15.54 -2.95 41.68
CA TYR A 59 15.00 -4.26 42.02
C TYR A 59 15.77 -5.36 41.29
N PRO A 60 15.98 -6.54 41.90
CA PRO A 60 16.75 -7.61 41.27
C PRO A 60 16.01 -8.31 40.12
N SER A 61 14.68 -8.25 40.09
CA SER A 61 13.82 -8.79 39.03
C SER A 61 12.50 -8.03 38.93
N LEU A 62 11.74 -8.24 37.84
CA LEU A 62 10.41 -7.64 37.67
C LEU A 62 9.43 -8.09 38.76
N ALA A 63 9.44 -9.39 39.12
CA ALA A 63 8.59 -9.93 40.17
C ALA A 63 8.89 -9.32 41.56
N ALA A 64 10.15 -8.93 41.82
CA ALA A 64 10.57 -8.34 43.09
C ALA A 64 10.02 -6.93 43.33
N ILE A 65 9.44 -6.28 42.31
CA ILE A 65 8.74 -4.99 42.45
C ILE A 65 7.51 -5.16 43.36
N GLY A 66 6.87 -6.34 43.34
CA GLY A 66 5.76 -6.69 44.24
C GLY A 66 4.41 -6.08 43.86
N VAL A 67 4.32 -5.35 42.76
CA VAL A 67 3.07 -4.84 42.18
C VAL A 67 3.02 -5.10 40.67
N SER A 68 1.83 -5.03 40.09
CA SER A 68 1.66 -5.11 38.63
C SER A 68 2.30 -3.89 37.96
N VAL A 69 3.10 -4.14 36.94
CA VAL A 69 3.73 -3.11 36.10
C VAL A 69 3.00 -3.04 34.76
N ASP A 70 2.65 -1.84 34.31
CA ASP A 70 1.96 -1.68 33.03
C ASP A 70 2.90 -1.98 31.86
N LEU A 71 4.11 -1.41 31.87
CA LEU A 71 5.07 -1.55 30.78
C LEU A 71 6.48 -1.90 31.29
N ALA A 72 7.10 -2.93 30.72
CA ALA A 72 8.52 -3.22 30.92
C ALA A 72 9.35 -2.87 29.67
N VAL A 73 10.47 -2.18 29.84
CA VAL A 73 11.46 -1.95 28.76
C VAL A 73 12.62 -2.90 28.96
N LEU A 74 12.77 -3.88 28.05
CA LEU A 74 13.81 -4.89 28.10
C LEU A 74 15.03 -4.45 27.29
N ALA A 75 16.04 -3.90 27.98
CA ALA A 75 17.28 -3.38 27.41
C ALA A 75 18.49 -4.23 27.82
N VAL A 76 18.37 -5.56 27.66
CA VAL A 76 19.37 -6.58 27.98
C VAL A 76 19.53 -7.58 26.82
N PRO A 77 20.66 -8.31 26.68
CA PRO A 77 20.84 -9.26 25.58
C PRO A 77 19.65 -10.24 25.40
N ALA A 78 19.37 -10.67 24.17
CA ALA A 78 18.15 -11.42 23.81
C ALA A 78 17.79 -12.56 24.78
N ALA A 79 18.72 -13.46 25.09
CA ALA A 79 18.49 -14.56 26.03
C ALA A 79 18.16 -14.10 27.45
N ALA A 80 18.72 -12.97 27.90
CA ALA A 80 18.40 -12.38 29.19
C ALA A 80 17.03 -11.69 29.17
N ALA A 81 16.61 -11.10 28.04
CA ALA A 81 15.27 -10.52 27.90
C ALA A 81 14.19 -11.60 27.98
N VAL A 82 14.39 -12.74 27.30
CA VAL A 82 13.50 -13.92 27.39
C VAL A 82 13.38 -14.40 28.84
N ARG A 83 14.52 -14.59 29.54
CA ARG A 83 14.51 -15.00 30.95
C ARG A 83 13.80 -13.99 31.86
N ALA A 84 14.10 -12.71 31.71
CA ALA A 84 13.51 -11.66 32.54
C ALA A 84 11.98 -11.61 32.39
N LEU A 85 11.46 -11.81 31.18
CA LEU A 85 10.02 -11.88 30.94
C LEU A 85 9.41 -13.16 31.52
N ASP A 86 10.05 -14.32 31.36
CA ASP A 86 9.58 -15.60 31.93
C ASP A 86 9.51 -15.55 33.46
N GLU A 87 10.55 -14.98 34.09
CA GLU A 87 10.64 -14.80 35.54
C GLU A 87 9.66 -13.75 36.08
N ALA A 88 9.12 -12.88 35.22
CA ALA A 88 8.11 -11.91 35.63
C ALA A 88 6.77 -12.58 35.96
N ARG A 89 6.51 -13.82 35.51
CA ARG A 89 5.29 -14.60 35.84
C ARG A 89 3.98 -13.80 35.71
N GLY A 90 3.84 -13.03 34.63
CA GLY A 90 2.66 -12.19 34.39
C GLY A 90 2.55 -10.93 35.25
N CYS A 91 3.58 -10.52 35.99
CA CYS A 91 3.61 -9.25 36.72
C CYS A 91 3.65 -8.01 35.80
N VAL A 92 3.84 -8.19 34.50
CA VAL A 92 3.87 -7.12 33.49
C VAL A 92 2.69 -7.29 32.54
N ARG A 93 2.08 -6.18 32.10
CA ARG A 93 0.99 -6.21 31.12
C ARG A 93 1.45 -6.04 29.67
N ALA A 94 2.53 -5.29 29.47
CA ALA A 94 3.18 -5.12 28.18
C ALA A 94 4.70 -5.03 28.32
N ALA A 95 5.42 -5.30 27.23
CA ALA A 95 6.87 -5.09 27.16
C ALA A 95 7.32 -4.49 25.82
N VAL A 96 8.25 -3.55 25.90
CA VAL A 96 9.04 -3.04 24.76
C VAL A 96 10.40 -3.71 24.81
N VAL A 97 10.74 -4.46 23.76
CA VAL A 97 12.00 -5.18 23.67
C VAL A 97 12.92 -4.44 22.69
N VAL A 98 13.77 -3.57 23.23
CA VAL A 98 14.67 -2.76 22.39
C VAL A 98 15.86 -3.56 21.86
N SER A 99 16.18 -4.68 22.50
CA SER A 99 17.32 -5.51 22.17
C SER A 99 17.19 -6.23 20.82
N GLY A 100 18.27 -6.25 20.06
CA GLY A 100 18.47 -7.19 18.96
C GLY A 100 19.07 -8.53 19.41
N GLY A 101 19.36 -9.40 18.44
CA GLY A 101 19.75 -10.80 18.60
C GLY A 101 18.60 -11.80 18.42
N PHE A 102 17.51 -11.41 17.76
CA PHE A 102 16.31 -12.23 17.58
C PHE A 102 16.15 -12.68 16.11
N GLY A 103 14.95 -12.66 15.52
CA GLY A 103 14.69 -13.21 14.19
C GLY A 103 15.63 -12.71 13.09
N GLU A 104 16.10 -11.47 13.22
CA GLU A 104 17.07 -10.82 12.32
C GLU A 104 18.48 -11.42 12.41
N ALA A 105 18.82 -12.08 13.52
CA ALA A 105 20.14 -12.69 13.76
C ALA A 105 20.25 -14.14 13.24
N GLY A 106 19.21 -14.67 12.58
CA GLY A 106 19.22 -16.00 11.99
C GLY A 106 18.47 -17.05 12.82
N ARG A 107 18.88 -18.32 12.71
CA ARG A 107 18.11 -19.46 13.23
C ARG A 107 17.97 -19.44 14.76
N GLU A 108 19.07 -19.30 15.49
CA GLU A 108 19.06 -19.28 16.97
C GLU A 108 18.24 -18.10 17.50
N GLY A 109 18.36 -16.94 16.85
CA GLY A 109 17.57 -15.76 17.22
C GLY A 109 16.07 -15.93 16.95
N ARG A 110 15.67 -16.63 15.87
CA ARG A 110 14.26 -17.01 15.64
C ARG A 110 13.72 -17.96 16.72
N GLU A 111 14.55 -18.86 17.25
CA GLU A 111 14.15 -19.74 18.36
C GLU A 111 13.93 -18.93 19.66
N LEU A 112 14.80 -17.95 19.94
CA LEU A 112 14.62 -17.02 21.06
C LEU A 112 13.37 -16.14 20.89
N GLU A 113 13.10 -15.67 19.69
CA GLU A 113 11.92 -14.85 19.38
C GLU A 113 10.63 -15.66 19.55
N ALA A 114 10.59 -16.88 19.04
CA ALA A 114 9.46 -17.79 19.23
C ALA A 114 9.20 -18.06 20.72
N ARG A 115 10.26 -18.25 21.51
CA ARG A 115 10.14 -18.44 22.97
C ARG A 115 9.63 -17.19 23.68
N LEU A 116 10.08 -16.00 23.27
CA LEU A 116 9.61 -14.72 23.79
C LEU A 116 8.09 -14.57 23.57
N VAL A 117 7.63 -14.84 22.34
CA VAL A 117 6.21 -14.78 21.97
C VAL A 117 5.39 -15.83 22.73
N GLU A 118 5.91 -17.04 22.91
CA GLU A 118 5.26 -18.10 23.69
C GLU A 118 4.99 -17.65 25.14
N ILE A 119 6.01 -17.08 25.80
CA ILE A 119 5.90 -16.56 27.16
C ILE A 119 4.87 -15.42 27.23
N ALA A 120 4.94 -14.48 26.30
CA ALA A 120 4.03 -13.34 26.26
C ALA A 120 2.58 -13.78 26.10
N ARG A 121 2.30 -14.73 25.18
CA ARG A 121 0.96 -15.30 25.00
C ARG A 121 0.48 -16.06 26.24
N ARG A 122 1.34 -16.86 26.87
CA ARG A 122 1.02 -17.61 28.11
C ARG A 122 0.60 -16.67 29.23
N ASP A 123 1.30 -15.56 29.38
CA ASP A 123 1.15 -14.64 30.52
C ASP A 123 0.22 -13.44 30.19
N GLY A 124 -0.32 -13.36 28.98
CA GLY A 124 -1.21 -12.28 28.54
C GLY A 124 -0.51 -10.93 28.36
N VAL A 125 0.79 -10.94 28.03
CA VAL A 125 1.63 -9.76 27.82
C VAL A 125 1.60 -9.35 26.34
N ARG A 126 1.42 -8.06 26.04
CA ARG A 126 1.63 -7.53 24.68
C ARG A 126 3.08 -7.11 24.46
N LEU A 127 3.67 -7.41 23.29
CA LEU A 127 5.07 -7.09 22.96
C LEU A 127 5.20 -6.08 21.82
N VAL A 128 6.01 -5.05 22.03
CA VAL A 128 6.53 -4.16 20.97
C VAL A 128 7.98 -4.52 20.70
N GLY A 129 8.33 -4.74 19.44
CA GLY A 129 9.63 -5.27 19.04
C GLY A 129 9.60 -6.79 18.77
N PRO A 130 10.70 -7.51 19.01
CA PRO A 130 12.00 -7.02 19.48
C PRO A 130 12.75 -6.16 18.45
N ASN A 131 14.00 -5.81 18.74
CA ASN A 131 14.88 -5.05 17.83
C ASN A 131 14.24 -3.75 17.35
N CYS A 132 13.85 -2.90 18.29
CA CYS A 132 13.11 -1.67 18.02
C CYS A 132 13.63 -0.49 18.83
N LEU A 133 13.26 0.75 18.46
CA LEU A 133 13.46 1.91 19.35
C LEU A 133 12.36 2.00 20.43
N GLY A 134 11.23 1.32 20.21
CA GLY A 134 10.07 1.36 21.07
C GLY A 134 9.20 2.60 20.83
N ILE A 135 8.80 3.30 21.88
CA ILE A 135 7.73 4.30 21.84
C ILE A 135 8.20 5.65 22.36
N TYR A 136 7.79 6.68 21.66
CA TYR A 136 7.79 8.06 22.12
C TYR A 136 6.35 8.58 22.10
N ASP A 137 5.80 8.92 23.26
CA ASP A 137 4.41 9.34 23.43
C ASP A 137 4.35 10.66 24.22
N THR A 138 3.82 11.71 23.58
CA THR A 138 3.82 13.06 24.17
C THR A 138 2.72 13.28 25.19
N LEU A 139 1.80 12.33 25.36
CA LEU A 139 0.66 12.43 26.28
C LEU A 139 1.02 11.83 27.64
N SER A 140 1.57 10.63 27.65
CA SER A 140 2.04 9.92 28.83
C SER A 140 3.44 10.36 29.28
N GLY A 141 4.23 10.93 28.36
CA GLY A 141 5.64 11.27 28.58
C GLY A 141 6.59 10.07 28.47
N VAL A 142 6.09 8.92 27.98
CA VAL A 142 6.91 7.73 27.71
C VAL A 142 7.88 8.03 26.56
N ASP A 143 9.17 7.76 26.78
CA ASP A 143 10.24 7.86 25.79
C ASP A 143 11.21 6.69 26.01
N THR A 144 10.91 5.55 25.38
CA THR A 144 11.73 4.34 25.51
C THR A 144 12.90 4.32 24.53
N PHE A 145 13.12 5.39 23.76
CA PHE A 145 14.17 5.41 22.76
C PHE A 145 15.53 5.45 23.47
N PHE A 146 16.47 4.64 23.01
CA PHE A 146 17.83 4.60 23.57
C PHE A 146 18.81 5.58 22.88
N ILE A 147 18.28 6.61 22.22
CA ILE A 147 19.06 7.67 21.59
C ILE A 147 18.97 8.93 22.46
N PRO A 148 20.10 9.50 22.92
CA PRO A 148 20.09 10.69 23.76
C PRO A 148 19.45 11.88 23.05
N ARG A 149 18.73 12.72 23.80
CA ARG A 149 18.02 13.90 23.26
C ARG A 149 18.95 14.93 22.62
N GLU A 150 20.22 14.96 23.01
CA GLU A 150 21.22 15.85 22.42
C GLU A 150 21.64 15.40 21.01
N ARG A 151 21.40 14.13 20.66
CA ARG A 151 21.73 13.55 19.35
C ARG A 151 20.53 13.43 18.42
N SER A 152 19.32 13.53 18.98
CA SER A 152 18.07 13.54 18.22
C SER A 152 17.04 14.30 19.06
N ALA A 153 16.64 15.46 18.56
CA ALA A 153 15.61 16.25 19.18
C ALA A 153 14.28 15.48 19.20
N ARG A 154 13.48 15.73 20.23
CA ARG A 154 12.11 15.20 20.32
C ARG A 154 11.12 16.29 19.96
N PRO A 155 10.21 16.06 19.01
CA PRO A 155 9.18 17.03 18.65
C PRO A 155 8.24 17.22 19.84
N GLY A 156 7.66 18.42 19.96
CA GLY A 156 6.64 18.69 20.97
C GLY A 156 5.33 17.94 20.71
N ARG A 157 4.31 18.21 21.51
CA ARG A 157 2.96 17.67 21.27
C ARG A 157 2.38 18.23 19.98
N GLY A 158 1.77 17.37 19.18
CA GLY A 158 1.06 17.75 17.94
C GLY A 158 0.17 16.63 17.42
N PRO A 159 -0.41 16.79 16.21
CA PRO A 159 -1.45 15.90 15.70
C PRO A 159 -0.92 14.60 15.05
N LEU A 160 0.38 14.54 14.73
CA LEU A 160 0.96 13.46 13.94
C LEU A 160 1.18 12.19 14.77
N SER A 161 0.93 11.02 14.20
CA SER A 161 1.46 9.75 14.73
C SER A 161 2.25 9.00 13.68
N ILE A 162 3.44 8.54 14.04
CA ILE A 162 4.33 7.81 13.14
C ILE A 162 4.42 6.37 13.60
N LEU A 163 4.15 5.43 12.70
CA LEU A 163 4.37 4.00 12.91
C LEU A 163 5.46 3.55 11.94
N SER A 164 6.55 2.99 12.45
CA SER A 164 7.71 2.65 11.64
C SER A 164 8.30 1.29 12.00
N GLN A 165 8.45 0.44 10.99
CA GLN A 165 9.21 -0.80 11.14
C GLN A 165 10.71 -0.53 11.33
N SER A 166 11.23 0.53 10.71
CA SER A 166 12.62 0.95 10.83
C SER A 166 12.82 1.94 11.97
N GLY A 167 13.71 1.61 12.91
CA GLY A 167 14.11 2.55 13.97
C GLY A 167 14.86 3.76 13.43
N SER A 168 15.78 3.58 12.49
CA SER A 168 16.55 4.68 11.91
C SER A 168 15.67 5.67 11.15
N PHE A 169 14.65 5.18 10.45
CA PHE A 169 13.65 6.04 9.81
C PHE A 169 12.86 6.83 10.85
N ALA A 170 12.36 6.16 11.90
CA ALA A 170 11.56 6.80 12.95
C ALA A 170 12.31 7.94 13.64
N VAL A 171 13.57 7.71 14.05
CA VAL A 171 14.37 8.74 14.72
C VAL A 171 14.71 9.90 13.78
N THR A 172 15.00 9.63 12.51
CA THR A 172 15.33 10.68 11.53
C THR A 172 14.12 11.55 11.24
N ALA A 173 12.95 10.93 11.01
CA ALA A 173 11.70 11.67 10.82
C ALA A 173 11.38 12.55 12.04
N MET A 174 11.47 11.97 13.24
CA MET A 174 11.21 12.66 14.50
C MET A 174 12.14 13.86 14.73
N ASP A 175 13.44 13.71 14.47
CA ASP A 175 14.44 14.78 14.61
C ASP A 175 14.16 15.93 13.63
N LEU A 176 13.84 15.62 12.38
CA LEU A 176 13.48 16.63 11.38
C LEU A 176 12.16 17.33 11.70
N LEU A 177 11.14 16.61 12.19
CA LEU A 177 9.90 17.23 12.65
C LEU A 177 10.17 18.20 13.79
N ALA A 178 11.02 17.83 14.75
CA ALA A 178 11.41 18.71 15.84
C ALA A 178 12.13 19.97 15.33
N TYR A 179 13.02 19.82 14.34
CA TYR A 179 13.71 20.93 13.69
C TYR A 179 12.76 21.89 12.96
N GLU A 180 11.74 21.36 12.29
CA GLU A 180 10.69 22.12 11.61
C GLU A 180 9.62 22.68 12.58
N GLY A 181 9.73 22.39 13.88
CA GLY A 181 8.76 22.83 14.89
C GLY A 181 7.42 22.09 14.81
N LEU A 182 7.36 20.94 14.15
CA LEU A 182 6.18 20.10 14.00
C LEU A 182 6.07 19.12 15.16
N GLY A 183 4.89 19.06 15.79
CA GLY A 183 4.63 18.20 16.93
C GLY A 183 4.08 16.83 16.54
N VAL A 184 4.22 15.86 17.44
CA VAL A 184 3.65 14.51 17.32
C VAL A 184 2.81 14.18 18.55
N ALA A 185 1.81 13.33 18.38
CA ALA A 185 1.15 12.63 19.47
C ALA A 185 2.00 11.43 19.89
N ARG A 186 2.38 10.59 18.92
CA ARG A 186 3.08 9.32 19.16
C ARG A 186 4.04 8.94 18.04
N VAL A 187 5.13 8.29 18.38
CA VAL A 187 6.02 7.59 17.46
C VAL A 187 6.22 6.18 17.98
N VAL A 188 5.92 5.19 17.15
CA VAL A 188 6.07 3.77 17.48
C VAL A 188 7.04 3.14 16.49
N SER A 189 8.20 2.76 16.99
CA SER A 189 9.12 1.85 16.32
C SER A 189 8.86 0.44 16.84
N TYR A 190 8.31 -0.43 16.00
CA TYR A 190 7.90 -1.78 16.39
C TYR A 190 8.85 -2.91 15.91
N GLY A 191 9.90 -2.58 15.16
CA GLY A 191 11.00 -3.50 14.82
C GLY A 191 10.53 -4.78 14.15
N ASN A 192 10.93 -5.93 14.70
CA ASN A 192 10.61 -7.25 14.14
C ASN A 192 9.10 -7.58 14.14
N LYS A 193 8.28 -6.86 14.93
CA LYS A 193 6.81 -7.02 14.96
C LYS A 193 6.35 -8.43 15.36
N SER A 194 6.93 -9.03 16.39
CA SER A 194 6.57 -10.41 16.77
C SER A 194 5.20 -10.53 17.47
N ASP A 195 4.57 -9.42 17.85
CA ASP A 195 3.19 -9.36 18.39
C ASP A 195 2.48 -8.07 17.97
N VAL A 196 2.79 -6.92 18.58
CA VAL A 196 2.14 -5.64 18.26
C VAL A 196 2.76 -5.06 16.99
N GLY A 197 1.92 -4.82 15.99
CA GLY A 197 2.33 -4.25 14.71
C GLY A 197 1.56 -3.03 14.26
N GLU A 198 1.74 -2.68 12.99
CA GLU A 198 1.04 -1.56 12.36
C GLU A 198 -0.47 -1.71 12.44
N ALA A 199 -1.02 -2.92 12.27
CA ALA A 199 -2.47 -3.15 12.29
C ALA A 199 -3.07 -2.90 13.69
N ASP A 200 -2.46 -3.42 14.76
CA ASP A 200 -2.92 -3.15 16.13
C ASP A 200 -2.82 -1.66 16.46
N CYS A 201 -1.73 -1.01 16.05
CA CYS A 201 -1.52 0.42 16.28
C CYS A 201 -2.55 1.26 15.51
N LEU A 202 -2.83 0.95 14.24
CA LEU A 202 -3.84 1.63 13.43
C LEU A 202 -5.22 1.55 14.07
N ASP A 203 -5.58 0.40 14.63
CA ASP A 203 -6.86 0.24 15.31
C ASP A 203 -6.98 1.07 16.58
N PHE A 204 -5.91 1.13 17.38
CA PHE A 204 -5.87 2.03 18.53
C PHE A 204 -5.97 3.49 18.09
N LEU A 205 -5.18 3.87 17.07
CA LEU A 205 -5.10 5.24 16.58
C LEU A 205 -6.40 5.69 15.93
N ALA A 206 -7.21 4.83 15.33
CA ALA A 206 -8.46 5.21 14.67
C ALA A 206 -9.42 5.99 15.60
N ASP A 207 -9.48 5.64 16.88
CA ASP A 207 -10.32 6.30 17.90
C ASP A 207 -9.52 7.18 18.87
N ASP A 208 -8.23 7.38 18.63
CA ASP A 208 -7.42 8.26 19.45
C ASP A 208 -7.63 9.72 19.04
N GLU A 209 -8.04 10.56 20.00
CA GLU A 209 -8.33 11.99 19.77
C GLU A 209 -7.07 12.84 19.65
N ALA A 210 -5.93 12.39 20.18
CA ALA A 210 -4.68 13.13 20.07
C ALA A 210 -4.02 13.00 18.70
N THR A 211 -4.31 11.92 17.98
CA THR A 211 -3.84 11.65 16.64
C THR A 211 -4.85 12.13 15.60
N SER A 212 -4.48 13.10 14.78
CA SER A 212 -5.28 13.55 13.64
C SER A 212 -4.73 13.06 12.30
N VAL A 213 -3.48 12.59 12.24
CA VAL A 213 -2.82 12.11 11.01
C VAL A 213 -1.90 10.94 11.35
N VAL A 214 -1.85 9.92 10.49
CA VAL A 214 -0.97 8.76 10.67
C VAL A 214 0.00 8.63 9.49
N ALA A 215 1.29 8.50 9.79
CA ALA A 215 2.36 8.22 8.83
C ALA A 215 2.93 6.83 9.07
N LEU A 216 3.03 6.02 8.02
CA LEU A 216 3.50 4.64 8.05
C LEU A 216 4.81 4.50 7.27
N TYR A 217 5.78 3.79 7.85
CA TYR A 217 6.93 3.24 7.12
C TYR A 217 6.89 1.72 7.18
N ILE A 218 6.71 1.08 6.03
CA ILE A 218 6.42 -0.35 5.91
C ILE A 218 7.52 -1.02 5.09
N GLU A 219 8.17 -2.03 5.68
CA GLU A 219 9.05 -2.95 4.94
C GLU A 219 8.25 -4.17 4.48
N GLY A 220 7.38 -4.69 5.35
CA GLY A 220 6.40 -5.73 5.01
C GLY A 220 5.32 -5.93 6.08
N VAL A 221 4.24 -6.60 5.71
CA VAL A 221 3.13 -7.00 6.59
C VAL A 221 3.06 -8.53 6.70
N ASP A 222 2.73 -9.04 7.89
CA ASP A 222 2.59 -10.50 8.10
C ASP A 222 1.18 -10.98 7.73
N ASP A 223 0.16 -10.23 8.17
CA ASP A 223 -1.24 -10.44 7.80
C ASP A 223 -1.75 -9.21 7.02
N GLY A 224 -1.72 -9.33 5.70
CA GLY A 224 -2.10 -8.26 4.79
C GLY A 224 -3.59 -7.93 4.85
N ARG A 225 -4.46 -8.89 5.17
CA ARG A 225 -5.90 -8.65 5.29
C ARG A 225 -6.21 -7.86 6.54
N ARG A 226 -5.62 -8.27 7.66
CA ARG A 226 -5.75 -7.54 8.92
C ARG A 226 -5.22 -6.11 8.80
N PHE A 227 -4.12 -5.92 8.05
CA PHE A 227 -3.60 -4.59 7.74
C PHE A 227 -4.63 -3.75 6.97
N VAL A 228 -5.20 -4.27 5.87
CA VAL A 228 -6.20 -3.55 5.06
C VAL A 228 -7.40 -3.14 5.91
N GLU A 229 -7.93 -4.05 6.72
CA GLU A 229 -9.07 -3.77 7.60
C GLU A 229 -8.77 -2.65 8.62
N ALA A 230 -7.64 -2.74 9.33
CA ALA A 230 -7.25 -1.74 10.33
C ALA A 230 -6.93 -0.38 9.68
N ALA A 231 -6.24 -0.40 8.54
CA ALA A 231 -5.92 0.80 7.77
C ALA A 231 -7.18 1.48 7.23
N ALA A 232 -8.12 0.71 6.66
CA ALA A 232 -9.41 1.23 6.16
C ALA A 232 -10.22 1.89 7.28
N ARG A 233 -10.30 1.22 8.44
CA ARG A 233 -10.99 1.74 9.63
C ARG A 233 -10.38 3.06 10.12
N CYS A 234 -9.05 3.16 10.10
CA CYS A 234 -8.34 4.38 10.47
C CYS A 234 -8.52 5.49 9.42
N ALA A 235 -8.32 5.17 8.14
CA ALA A 235 -8.43 6.07 6.99
C ALA A 235 -9.83 6.67 6.85
N ALA A 236 -10.88 5.95 7.22
CA ALA A 236 -12.25 6.44 7.25
C ALA A 236 -12.48 7.61 8.24
N ARG A 237 -11.55 7.83 9.18
CA ARG A 237 -11.66 8.86 10.23
C ARG A 237 -10.59 9.93 10.13
N LYS A 238 -9.39 9.54 9.70
CA LYS A 238 -8.21 10.40 9.68
C LYS A 238 -7.28 10.02 8.53
N PRO A 239 -6.54 10.97 7.95
CA PRO A 239 -5.60 10.67 6.88
C PRO A 239 -4.53 9.68 7.33
N VAL A 240 -4.34 8.63 6.52
CA VAL A 240 -3.26 7.65 6.68
C VAL A 240 -2.40 7.71 5.43
N MET A 241 -1.10 7.92 5.60
CA MET A 241 -0.13 7.94 4.51
C MET A 241 0.97 6.91 4.76
N ALA A 242 1.50 6.30 3.70
CA ALA A 242 2.44 5.20 3.83
C ALA A 242 3.59 5.26 2.82
N VAL A 243 4.81 4.99 3.29
CA VAL A 243 5.97 4.68 2.46
C VAL A 243 6.22 3.18 2.52
N LYS A 244 5.99 2.48 1.40
CA LYS A 244 6.44 1.09 1.21
C LYS A 244 7.84 1.09 0.60
N VAL A 245 8.80 0.48 1.28
CA VAL A 245 10.16 0.26 0.75
C VAL A 245 10.33 -1.17 0.22
N GLY A 246 11.46 -1.48 -0.43
CA GLY A 246 11.72 -2.83 -0.96
C GLY A 246 10.76 -3.21 -2.09
N ARG A 247 10.57 -2.30 -3.05
CA ARG A 247 9.58 -2.43 -4.15
C ARG A 247 10.03 -3.39 -5.24
N GLU A 248 11.30 -3.29 -5.66
CA GLU A 248 11.84 -4.07 -6.78
C GLU A 248 13.33 -4.39 -6.60
N GLY A 249 13.80 -5.40 -7.36
CA GLY A 249 15.22 -5.65 -7.64
C GLY A 249 16.13 -5.66 -6.40
N ALA A 250 17.05 -4.72 -6.34
CA ALA A 250 18.02 -4.59 -5.24
C ALA A 250 17.36 -4.21 -3.90
N GLY A 251 16.28 -3.43 -3.93
CA GLY A 251 15.57 -3.01 -2.71
C GLY A 251 14.88 -4.19 -2.02
N VAL A 252 14.31 -5.12 -2.78
CA VAL A 252 13.73 -6.37 -2.25
C VAL A 252 14.81 -7.21 -1.54
N LYS A 253 15.98 -7.38 -2.19
CA LYS A 253 17.10 -8.13 -1.61
C LYS A 253 17.67 -7.48 -0.35
N ALA A 254 17.75 -6.15 -0.33
CA ALA A 254 18.22 -5.39 0.83
C ALA A 254 17.25 -5.51 2.01
N ALA A 255 15.94 -5.37 1.78
CA ALA A 255 14.92 -5.55 2.82
C ALA A 255 14.94 -6.99 3.38
N LEU A 256 14.97 -8.01 2.52
CA LEU A 256 15.12 -9.42 2.90
C LEU A 256 16.35 -9.66 3.79
N SER A 257 17.48 -9.05 3.46
CA SER A 257 18.72 -9.22 4.22
C SER A 257 18.73 -8.46 5.54
N HIS A 258 17.91 -7.40 5.65
CA HIS A 258 17.84 -6.52 6.82
C HIS A 258 16.89 -7.06 7.90
N THR A 259 15.74 -7.62 7.52
CA THR A 259 14.71 -8.11 8.47
C THR A 259 14.47 -9.62 8.42
N GLY A 260 14.94 -10.31 7.38
CA GLY A 260 14.67 -11.74 7.17
C GLY A 260 13.23 -12.06 6.74
N ALA A 261 12.35 -11.05 6.62
CA ALA A 261 10.96 -11.21 6.20
C ALA A 261 10.83 -11.23 4.67
N VAL A 262 9.97 -12.10 4.13
CA VAL A 262 9.71 -12.18 2.69
C VAL A 262 9.05 -10.88 2.22
N ALA A 263 9.69 -10.17 1.29
CA ALA A 263 9.07 -9.02 0.65
C ALA A 263 7.95 -9.51 -0.27
N GLY A 264 6.69 -9.19 0.05
CA GLY A 264 5.55 -9.46 -0.82
C GLY A 264 5.60 -8.65 -2.11
N ARG A 265 4.75 -9.03 -3.08
CA ARG A 265 4.63 -8.33 -4.36
C ARG A 265 4.18 -6.90 -4.14
N TYR A 266 4.96 -5.94 -4.65
CA TYR A 266 4.67 -4.51 -4.44
C TYR A 266 3.30 -4.11 -5.01
N GLU A 267 2.88 -4.74 -6.10
CA GLU A 267 1.59 -4.52 -6.74
C GLU A 267 0.41 -4.86 -5.81
N LEU A 268 0.58 -5.83 -4.89
CA LEU A 268 -0.42 -6.15 -3.88
C LEU A 268 -0.44 -5.16 -2.73
N TYR A 269 0.70 -4.58 -2.33
CA TYR A 269 0.72 -3.45 -1.38
C TYR A 269 -0.01 -2.25 -1.96
N ARG A 270 0.20 -1.95 -3.26
CA ARG A 270 -0.53 -0.89 -3.94
C ARG A 270 -2.03 -1.13 -3.97
N ALA A 271 -2.44 -2.37 -4.26
CA ALA A 271 -3.85 -2.75 -4.19
C ALA A 271 -4.41 -2.59 -2.76
N ALA A 272 -3.67 -3.04 -1.76
CA ALA A 272 -4.04 -2.95 -0.34
C ALA A 272 -4.16 -1.50 0.13
N PHE A 273 -3.22 -0.61 -0.20
CA PHE A 273 -3.30 0.81 0.14
C PHE A 273 -4.50 1.47 -0.51
N ARG A 274 -4.79 1.14 -1.78
CA ARG A 274 -5.96 1.65 -2.50
C ARG A 274 -7.26 1.25 -1.81
N GLU A 275 -7.42 -0.03 -1.51
CA GLU A 275 -8.61 -0.58 -0.84
C GLU A 275 -8.79 0.01 0.56
N ALA A 276 -7.68 0.23 1.28
CA ALA A 276 -7.68 0.81 2.61
C ALA A 276 -7.80 2.35 2.64
N GLY A 277 -7.80 3.04 1.49
CA GLY A 277 -7.79 4.51 1.46
C GLY A 277 -6.49 5.14 2.00
N VAL A 278 -5.39 4.41 1.97
CA VAL A 278 -4.06 4.88 2.40
C VAL A 278 -3.40 5.66 1.26
N ILE A 279 -2.87 6.85 1.56
CA ILE A 279 -2.13 7.68 0.61
C ILE A 279 -0.71 7.13 0.48
N GLU A 280 -0.44 6.41 -0.61
CA GLU A 280 0.91 5.88 -0.89
C GLU A 280 1.87 6.99 -1.32
N LEU A 281 3.03 7.03 -0.69
CA LEU A 281 4.08 8.02 -0.91
C LEU A 281 5.33 7.40 -1.55
N GLY A 282 5.98 8.18 -2.40
CA GLY A 282 7.16 7.78 -3.17
C GLY A 282 8.41 7.58 -2.33
N GLY A 283 8.52 8.23 -1.17
CA GLY A 283 9.68 8.12 -0.29
C GLY A 283 9.66 9.09 0.89
N PHE A 284 10.84 9.33 1.45
CA PHE A 284 11.02 10.13 2.67
C PHE A 284 10.62 11.60 2.51
N GLU A 285 11.02 12.26 1.42
CA GLU A 285 10.68 13.67 1.18
C GLU A 285 9.18 13.89 1.13
N GLU A 286 8.45 13.05 0.37
CA GLU A 286 6.99 13.10 0.29
C GLU A 286 6.32 12.90 1.65
N LEU A 287 6.87 12.00 2.49
CA LEU A 287 6.36 11.79 3.85
C LEU A 287 6.55 13.03 4.71
N MET A 288 7.70 13.70 4.61
CA MET A 288 7.95 14.93 5.38
C MET A 288 7.08 16.09 4.90
N ASP A 289 6.93 16.27 3.59
CA ASP A 289 6.04 17.28 3.01
C ASP A 289 4.58 17.04 3.41
N GLY A 290 4.12 15.79 3.36
CA GLY A 290 2.79 15.37 3.80
C GLY A 290 2.57 15.58 5.30
N CYS A 291 3.55 15.21 6.14
CA CYS A 291 3.52 15.48 7.58
C CYS A 291 3.36 16.97 7.87
N LYS A 292 4.12 17.84 7.17
CA LYS A 292 4.01 19.28 7.31
C LYS A 292 2.61 19.74 6.89
N ALA A 293 2.17 19.42 5.68
CA ALA A 293 0.88 19.89 5.15
C ALA A 293 -0.32 19.51 6.03
N LEU A 294 -0.42 18.23 6.41
CA LEU A 294 -1.51 17.69 7.22
C LEU A 294 -1.44 18.09 8.70
N SER A 295 -0.31 18.65 9.17
CA SER A 295 -0.23 19.26 10.50
C SER A 295 -0.93 20.61 10.58
N PHE A 296 -1.07 21.31 9.45
CA PHE A 296 -1.72 22.62 9.38
C PHE A 296 -3.15 22.56 8.85
N PHE A 297 -3.45 21.61 7.95
CA PHE A 297 -4.76 21.53 7.30
C PHE A 297 -5.35 20.13 7.35
N SER A 298 -6.69 20.09 7.36
CA SER A 298 -7.42 18.87 7.01
C SER A 298 -7.32 18.60 5.50
N PRO A 299 -7.58 17.36 5.04
CA PRO A 299 -7.62 17.05 3.62
C PRO A 299 -8.54 17.98 2.83
N ALA A 300 -8.10 18.32 1.62
CA ALA A 300 -8.87 19.09 0.67
C ALA A 300 -10.07 18.29 0.14
N ARG A 301 -11.12 18.99 -0.29
CA ARG A 301 -12.35 18.37 -0.82
C ARG A 301 -12.22 17.87 -2.26
N GLY A 302 -11.17 18.28 -2.96
CA GLY A 302 -10.94 17.99 -4.36
C GLY A 302 -9.50 18.27 -4.76
N ARG A 303 -9.24 18.27 -6.07
CA ARG A 303 -7.88 18.30 -6.66
C ARG A 303 -7.59 19.56 -7.47
N ARG A 304 -8.49 20.55 -7.44
CA ARG A 304 -8.36 21.77 -8.24
C ARG A 304 -7.47 22.77 -7.52
N CYS A 305 -6.37 23.13 -8.13
CA CYS A 305 -5.34 23.98 -7.54
C CYS A 305 -5.28 25.34 -8.24
N ALA A 306 -5.23 26.41 -7.45
CA ALA A 306 -4.90 27.74 -7.93
C ALA A 306 -3.44 28.07 -7.62
N VAL A 307 -2.71 28.64 -8.57
CA VAL A 307 -1.34 29.12 -8.38
C VAL A 307 -1.33 30.65 -8.48
N ILE A 308 -0.81 31.33 -7.45
CA ILE A 308 -0.61 32.79 -7.46
C ILE A 308 0.88 33.06 -7.25
N THR A 309 1.48 33.90 -8.10
CA THR A 309 2.93 34.17 -8.10
C THR A 309 3.25 35.64 -8.37
N ASP A 310 4.40 36.11 -7.89
CA ASP A 310 5.02 37.39 -8.31
C ASP A 310 6.04 37.24 -9.46
N GLY A 311 6.24 36.02 -9.96
CA GLY A 311 7.06 35.74 -11.14
C GLY A 311 6.57 34.56 -11.96
N GLY A 312 6.31 34.78 -13.25
CA GLY A 312 5.71 33.81 -14.16
C GLY A 312 6.48 32.49 -14.31
N GLY A 313 7.81 32.51 -14.38
CA GLY A 313 8.61 31.27 -14.49
C GLY A 313 8.41 30.32 -13.30
N MET A 314 8.22 30.89 -12.12
CA MET A 314 7.92 30.15 -10.90
C MET A 314 6.46 29.62 -10.90
N GLY A 315 5.52 30.42 -11.40
CA GLY A 315 4.13 29.98 -11.62
C GLY A 315 4.04 28.77 -12.55
N VAL A 316 4.74 28.81 -13.69
CA VAL A 316 4.80 27.70 -14.65
C VAL A 316 5.39 26.44 -14.01
N ASN A 317 6.53 26.55 -13.31
CA ASN A 317 7.14 25.40 -12.65
C ASN A 317 6.20 24.77 -11.60
N THR A 318 5.47 25.58 -10.83
CA THR A 318 4.45 25.05 -9.90
C THR A 318 3.35 24.30 -10.62
N ALA A 319 2.82 24.87 -11.71
CA ALA A 319 1.76 24.24 -12.47
C ALA A 319 2.20 22.90 -13.08
N ASP A 320 3.42 22.84 -13.62
CA ASP A 320 4.01 21.60 -14.13
C ASP A 320 4.15 20.56 -13.01
N ALA A 321 4.67 20.96 -11.84
CA ALA A 321 4.83 20.06 -10.69
C ALA A 321 3.47 19.53 -10.15
N LEU A 322 2.45 20.39 -10.08
CA LEU A 322 1.09 19.99 -9.69
C LEU A 322 0.49 19.00 -10.71
N SER A 323 0.59 19.33 -12.00
CA SER A 323 0.03 18.52 -13.10
C SER A 323 0.73 17.15 -13.21
N ALA A 324 2.05 17.10 -12.99
CA ALA A 324 2.81 15.85 -12.97
C ALA A 324 2.36 14.88 -11.87
N LEU A 325 1.76 15.40 -10.79
CA LEU A 325 1.16 14.61 -9.71
C LEU A 325 -0.35 14.37 -9.90
N GLY A 326 -0.92 14.74 -11.04
CA GLY A 326 -2.34 14.53 -11.35
C GLY A 326 -3.30 15.48 -10.64
N LEU A 327 -2.82 16.63 -10.17
CA LEU A 327 -3.66 17.74 -9.70
C LEU A 327 -4.12 18.61 -10.87
N ASP A 328 -5.29 19.21 -10.74
CA ASP A 328 -5.93 19.99 -11.81
C ASP A 328 -5.65 21.48 -11.62
N VAL A 329 -4.85 22.06 -12.51
CA VAL A 329 -4.60 23.51 -12.56
C VAL A 329 -5.65 24.16 -13.46
N ALA A 330 -6.90 24.09 -13.02
CA ALA A 330 -8.07 24.52 -13.81
C ALA A 330 -8.05 26.01 -14.16
N GLU A 331 -8.64 26.38 -15.29
CA GLU A 331 -8.76 27.78 -15.71
C GLU A 331 -9.62 28.61 -14.74
N LEU A 332 -9.36 29.93 -14.65
CA LEU A 332 -10.19 30.81 -13.85
C LEU A 332 -11.62 30.87 -14.40
N PRO A 333 -12.64 30.77 -13.54
CA PRO A 333 -14.01 31.06 -13.93
C PRO A 333 -14.11 32.47 -14.52
N GLY A 334 -14.85 32.61 -15.62
CA GLY A 334 -14.95 33.88 -16.35
C GLY A 334 -15.43 35.06 -15.48
N GLU A 335 -16.29 34.81 -14.49
CA GLU A 335 -16.72 35.82 -13.52
C GLU A 335 -15.58 36.29 -12.61
N VAL A 336 -14.82 35.36 -12.03
CA VAL A 336 -13.68 35.66 -11.15
C VAL A 336 -12.61 36.41 -11.93
N LYS A 337 -12.34 35.97 -13.16
CA LYS A 337 -11.39 36.62 -14.07
C LYS A 337 -11.75 38.08 -14.33
N ARG A 338 -12.98 38.39 -14.74
CA ARG A 338 -13.41 39.78 -14.98
C ARG A 338 -13.27 40.66 -13.74
N ARG A 339 -13.72 40.17 -12.58
CA ARG A 339 -13.64 40.90 -11.29
C ARG A 339 -12.20 41.27 -10.94
N LEU A 340 -11.26 40.37 -11.22
CA LEU A 340 -9.84 40.62 -11.00
C LEU A 340 -9.26 41.58 -12.04
N GLU A 341 -9.60 41.44 -13.33
CA GLU A 341 -9.17 42.34 -14.40
C GLU A 341 -9.63 43.80 -14.20
N GLU A 342 -10.81 44.02 -13.62
CA GLU A 342 -11.31 45.36 -13.28
C GLU A 342 -10.51 46.05 -12.16
N ARG A 343 -9.89 45.24 -11.29
CA ARG A 343 -9.24 45.71 -10.05
C ARG A 343 -7.72 45.71 -10.14
N PHE A 344 -7.16 44.88 -11.02
CA PHE A 344 -5.72 44.72 -11.21
C PHE A 344 -5.20 45.54 -12.39
N PRO A 345 -3.92 45.93 -12.35
CA PRO A 345 -3.27 46.52 -13.51
C PRO A 345 -3.34 45.60 -14.73
N SER A 346 -3.52 46.17 -15.92
CA SER A 346 -3.71 45.43 -17.17
C SER A 346 -2.52 44.56 -17.62
N TYR A 347 -1.37 44.70 -16.95
CA TYR A 347 -0.16 43.92 -17.22
C TYR A 347 0.00 42.70 -16.30
N PHE A 348 -0.90 42.49 -15.32
CA PHE A 348 -0.97 41.23 -14.58
C PHE A 348 -1.58 40.16 -15.47
N ALA A 349 -1.05 38.94 -15.40
CA ALA A 349 -1.64 37.80 -16.10
C ALA A 349 -2.75 37.19 -15.23
N VAL A 350 -4.00 37.58 -15.50
CA VAL A 350 -5.18 37.07 -14.78
C VAL A 350 -5.63 35.73 -15.38
N SER A 351 -4.80 34.71 -15.17
CA SER A 351 -4.98 33.30 -15.56
C SER A 351 -4.60 32.39 -14.38
N ASN A 352 -4.69 31.06 -14.55
CA ASN A 352 -4.10 30.12 -13.61
C ASN A 352 -2.95 29.39 -14.33
N PRO A 353 -1.68 29.60 -13.95
CA PRO A 353 -1.19 30.45 -12.86
C PRO A 353 -1.45 31.95 -13.04
N MET A 354 -1.61 32.65 -11.91
CA MET A 354 -1.81 34.10 -11.84
C MET A 354 -0.49 34.80 -11.55
N ASP A 355 0.05 35.53 -12.53
CA ASP A 355 1.31 36.28 -12.41
C ASP A 355 1.05 37.76 -12.12
N LEU A 356 1.37 38.17 -10.89
CA LEU A 356 1.21 39.52 -10.37
C LEU A 356 2.45 40.40 -10.60
N THR A 357 3.51 39.86 -11.21
CA THR A 357 4.70 40.59 -11.67
C THR A 357 5.50 41.33 -10.57
N GLY A 358 6.62 41.95 -10.97
CA GLY A 358 7.56 42.65 -10.10
C GLY A 358 7.03 43.89 -9.36
N SER A 359 5.78 44.31 -9.59
CA SER A 359 5.21 45.50 -8.96
C SER A 359 4.15 45.19 -7.90
N VAL A 360 3.86 43.91 -7.65
CA VAL A 360 2.82 43.48 -6.70
C VAL A 360 3.00 44.08 -5.30
N THR A 361 1.89 44.28 -4.59
CA THR A 361 1.84 44.70 -3.18
C THR A 361 1.25 43.59 -2.33
N ASP A 362 1.47 43.61 -1.02
CA ASP A 362 0.87 42.66 -0.07
C ASP A 362 -0.65 42.53 -0.26
N ARG A 363 -1.36 43.66 -0.47
CA ARG A 363 -2.82 43.67 -0.64
C ARG A 363 -3.27 43.07 -1.96
N TRP A 364 -2.59 43.37 -3.07
CA TRP A 364 -2.95 42.76 -4.37
C TRP A 364 -2.75 41.24 -4.37
N PHE A 365 -1.67 40.78 -3.73
CA PHE A 365 -1.43 39.35 -3.59
C PHE A 365 -2.53 38.68 -2.75
N ALA A 366 -2.90 39.29 -1.62
CA ALA A 366 -3.99 38.81 -0.79
C ALA A 366 -5.34 38.84 -1.52
N ASP A 367 -5.63 39.88 -2.31
CA ASP A 367 -6.84 39.97 -3.12
C ASP A 367 -6.96 38.81 -4.13
N ALA A 368 -5.83 38.42 -4.75
CA ALA A 368 -5.78 37.28 -5.65
C ALA A 368 -6.08 35.97 -4.91
N VAL A 369 -5.47 35.77 -3.74
CA VAL A 369 -5.72 34.60 -2.88
C VAL A 369 -7.18 34.55 -2.45
N GLU A 370 -7.73 35.66 -1.95
CA GLU A 370 -9.16 35.74 -1.57
C GLU A 370 -10.07 35.37 -2.74
N ALA A 371 -9.80 35.91 -3.94
CA ALA A 371 -10.66 35.69 -5.10
C ALA A 371 -10.66 34.24 -5.59
N VAL A 372 -9.56 33.48 -5.46
CA VAL A 372 -9.52 32.07 -5.85
C VAL A 372 -10.05 31.14 -4.75
N LEU A 373 -9.95 31.56 -3.48
CA LEU A 373 -10.51 30.79 -2.37
C LEU A 373 -12.02 30.99 -2.22
N ASP A 374 -12.55 32.13 -2.68
CA ASP A 374 -13.97 32.49 -2.74
C ASP A 374 -14.77 31.56 -3.68
N GLY A 375 -15.84 30.95 -3.17
CA GLY A 375 -16.66 29.96 -3.89
C GLY A 375 -16.10 28.53 -3.83
N ASP A 376 -16.54 27.63 -4.72
CA ASP A 376 -16.14 26.20 -4.74
C ASP A 376 -15.34 25.83 -6.00
N PHE A 377 -14.58 26.77 -6.56
CA PHE A 377 -13.85 26.57 -7.82
C PHE A 377 -12.49 25.87 -7.64
N TYR A 378 -11.77 26.24 -6.58
CA TYR A 378 -10.49 25.65 -6.21
C TYR A 378 -10.56 25.04 -4.81
N ASP A 379 -9.82 23.96 -4.63
CA ASP A 379 -9.75 23.17 -3.40
C ASP A 379 -8.47 23.50 -2.60
N VAL A 380 -7.38 23.87 -3.29
CA VAL A 380 -6.09 24.26 -2.69
C VAL A 380 -5.51 25.47 -3.43
N ALA A 381 -4.88 26.41 -2.71
CA ALA A 381 -4.11 27.49 -3.32
C ALA A 381 -2.61 27.34 -3.01
N VAL A 382 -1.76 27.52 -4.02
CA VAL A 382 -0.31 27.61 -3.87
C VAL A 382 0.13 29.05 -4.14
N VAL A 383 0.65 29.69 -3.10
CA VAL A 383 1.22 31.04 -3.12
C VAL A 383 2.72 30.94 -3.33
N ALA A 384 3.19 31.23 -4.54
CA ALA A 384 4.60 31.31 -4.86
C ALA A 384 5.13 32.73 -4.63
N ALA A 385 5.79 32.97 -3.49
CA ALA A 385 6.28 34.30 -3.11
C ALA A 385 7.81 34.38 -3.21
N LEU A 386 8.33 35.17 -4.15
CA LEU A 386 9.77 35.30 -4.46
C LEU A 386 10.46 36.49 -3.79
N TRP A 387 9.70 37.45 -3.26
CA TRP A 387 10.21 38.60 -2.48
C TRP A 387 11.13 39.58 -3.24
N GLY A 388 11.21 39.47 -4.56
CA GLY A 388 11.88 40.46 -5.42
C GLY A 388 11.15 41.80 -5.55
N PRO A 389 9.80 41.84 -5.63
CA PRO A 389 9.05 43.10 -5.74
C PRO A 389 9.29 44.04 -4.54
N PRO A 390 9.60 45.33 -4.76
CA PRO A 390 9.96 46.26 -3.69
C PRO A 390 8.80 46.63 -2.77
N ARG A 391 7.56 46.37 -3.20
CA ARG A 391 6.33 46.65 -2.44
C ARG A 391 5.75 45.40 -1.77
N LEU A 392 6.41 44.25 -1.92
CA LEU A 392 6.08 43.04 -1.21
C LEU A 392 6.86 43.02 0.10
N GLY A 393 6.15 42.78 1.19
CA GLY A 393 6.63 43.01 2.52
C GLY A 393 6.00 42.07 3.51
N ALA A 394 6.33 42.35 4.75
CA ALA A 394 6.18 41.37 5.80
C ALA A 394 4.74 41.25 6.33
N GLY A 395 3.80 42.05 5.80
CA GLY A 395 2.36 41.99 6.08
C GLY A 395 1.61 41.00 5.20
N LEU A 396 2.22 40.51 4.11
CA LEU A 396 1.64 39.49 3.24
C LEU A 396 1.18 38.25 4.02
N ALA A 397 2.00 37.78 4.97
CA ALA A 397 1.70 36.60 5.76
C ALA A 397 0.41 36.73 6.58
N ASP A 398 0.17 37.91 7.17
CA ASP A 398 -1.03 38.17 7.96
C ASP A 398 -2.28 38.19 7.05
N LEU A 399 -2.19 38.84 5.88
CA LEU A 399 -3.29 38.95 4.93
C LEU A 399 -3.67 37.60 4.28
N VAL A 400 -2.67 36.79 3.91
CA VAL A 400 -2.89 35.46 3.35
C VAL A 400 -3.50 34.52 4.40
N ALA A 401 -3.03 34.60 5.65
CA ALA A 401 -3.62 33.81 6.74
C ALA A 401 -5.08 34.20 7.01
N GLU A 402 -5.42 35.49 6.94
CA GLU A 402 -6.81 35.97 7.04
C GLU A 402 -7.69 35.43 5.90
N ALA A 403 -7.19 35.41 4.67
CA ALA A 403 -7.90 34.83 3.52
C ALA A 403 -8.10 33.31 3.67
N ALA A 404 -7.06 32.59 4.09
CA ALA A 404 -7.12 31.16 4.36
C ALA A 404 -8.14 30.84 5.47
N GLY A 405 -8.09 31.57 6.58
CA GLY A 405 -8.99 31.38 7.72
C GLY A 405 -10.46 31.61 7.40
N ARG A 406 -10.78 32.60 6.55
CA ARG A 406 -12.17 32.86 6.12
C ARG A 406 -12.74 31.76 5.21
N SER A 407 -11.92 31.17 4.35
CA SER A 407 -12.35 30.13 3.42
C SER A 407 -12.34 28.73 4.04
N GLY A 408 -11.47 28.48 5.02
CA GLY A 408 -11.21 27.15 5.57
C GLY A 408 -10.48 26.20 4.61
N LYS A 409 -9.99 26.71 3.48
CA LYS A 409 -9.30 25.92 2.45
C LYS A 409 -7.77 25.95 2.65
N PRO A 410 -7.06 24.86 2.29
CA PRO A 410 -5.61 24.83 2.38
C PRO A 410 -4.93 25.88 1.49
N VAL A 411 -3.98 26.61 2.08
CA VAL A 411 -3.07 27.52 1.39
C VAL A 411 -1.63 27.10 1.70
N LEU A 412 -0.87 26.76 0.66
CA LEU A 412 0.54 26.40 0.76
C LEU A 412 1.38 27.54 0.21
N VAL A 413 2.51 27.83 0.86
CA VAL A 413 3.45 28.84 0.37
C VAL A 413 4.67 28.14 -0.21
N CYS A 414 4.98 28.41 -1.47
CA CYS A 414 6.26 28.07 -2.07
C CYS A 414 7.15 29.32 -2.05
N SER A 415 8.21 29.31 -1.24
CA SER A 415 9.07 30.49 -1.11
C SER A 415 10.55 30.11 -1.03
N PRO A 416 11.17 29.83 -2.20
CA PRO A 416 12.59 29.57 -2.31
C PRO A 416 13.42 30.83 -2.05
N GLY A 417 14.50 30.72 -1.27
CA GLY A 417 15.46 31.81 -1.15
C GLY A 417 16.38 31.77 0.06
N GLY A 418 17.20 32.82 0.16
CA GLY A 418 18.21 33.00 1.20
C GLY A 418 17.66 33.60 2.49
N GLU A 419 18.48 34.37 3.19
CA GLU A 419 18.18 34.87 4.54
C GLU A 419 16.91 35.72 4.62
N TYR A 420 16.72 36.67 3.69
CA TYR A 420 15.52 37.52 3.66
C TYR A 420 14.24 36.68 3.53
N THR A 421 14.22 35.78 2.55
CA THR A 421 13.11 34.85 2.31
C THR A 421 12.82 34.00 3.53
N ARG A 422 13.85 33.37 4.13
CA ARG A 422 13.67 32.54 5.34
C ARG A 422 13.08 33.33 6.52
N ARG A 423 13.44 34.61 6.67
CA ARG A 423 12.83 35.49 7.68
C ARG A 423 11.34 35.72 7.40
N MET A 424 10.94 35.86 6.15
CA MET A 424 9.53 35.99 5.79
C MET A 424 8.77 34.66 5.90
N ASN A 425 9.40 33.53 5.55
CA ASN A 425 8.82 32.19 5.67
C ASN A 425 8.39 31.90 7.11
N ARG A 426 9.24 32.21 8.09
CA ARG A 426 8.90 32.08 9.52
C ARG A 426 7.66 32.87 9.93
N ARG A 427 7.35 33.97 9.23
CA ARG A 427 6.11 34.72 9.49
C ARG A 427 4.92 33.88 9.07
N PHE A 428 4.88 33.38 7.84
CA PHE A 428 3.82 32.46 7.39
C PHE A 428 3.62 31.28 8.35
N GLU A 429 4.70 30.61 8.74
CA GLU A 429 4.64 29.45 9.65
C GLU A 429 4.06 29.84 11.02
N SER A 430 4.44 31.00 11.57
CA SER A 430 3.88 31.50 12.83
C SER A 430 2.39 31.90 12.75
N ARG A 431 1.81 32.00 11.55
CA ARG A 431 0.38 32.25 11.31
C ARG A 431 -0.37 30.98 10.89
N GLY A 432 0.26 29.81 10.98
CA GLY A 432 -0.39 28.56 10.61
C GLY A 432 -0.38 28.26 9.12
N ILE A 433 0.50 28.89 8.33
CA ILE A 433 0.63 28.64 6.90
C ILE A 433 1.95 27.90 6.63
N PRO A 434 1.92 26.65 6.12
CA PRO A 434 3.13 25.89 5.85
C PRO A 434 3.88 26.46 4.65
N VAL A 435 5.21 26.53 4.78
CA VAL A 435 6.11 26.99 3.72
C VAL A 435 6.99 25.86 3.21
N PHE A 436 7.12 25.78 1.90
CA PHE A 436 7.91 24.80 1.16
C PHE A 436 9.02 25.49 0.38
N PRO A 437 10.21 24.86 0.30
CA PRO A 437 11.38 25.48 -0.31
C PRO A 437 11.39 25.39 -1.83
N THR A 438 10.57 24.54 -2.45
CA THR A 438 10.53 24.36 -3.91
C THR A 438 9.09 24.11 -4.41
N PRO A 439 8.80 24.38 -5.70
CA PRO A 439 7.53 24.03 -6.31
C PRO A 439 7.17 22.54 -6.17
N GLU A 440 8.15 21.64 -6.32
CA GLU A 440 7.94 20.20 -6.21
C GLU A 440 7.50 19.81 -4.79
N ALA A 441 8.13 20.38 -3.76
CA ALA A 441 7.75 20.13 -2.37
C ALA A 441 6.33 20.65 -2.07
N ALA A 442 5.98 21.85 -2.57
CA ALA A 442 4.63 22.39 -2.45
C ALA A 442 3.59 21.53 -3.20
N ALA A 443 3.95 21.02 -4.38
CA ALA A 443 3.08 20.15 -5.16
C ALA A 443 2.86 18.78 -4.50
N ARG A 444 3.90 18.18 -3.92
CA ARG A 444 3.78 16.92 -3.13
C ARG A 444 2.90 17.12 -1.91
N ALA A 445 3.07 18.22 -1.18
CA ALA A 445 2.18 18.59 -0.08
C ALA A 445 0.73 18.77 -0.52
N ALA A 446 0.48 19.44 -1.66
CA ALA A 446 -0.86 19.58 -2.23
C ALA A 446 -1.45 18.22 -2.62
N ALA A 447 -0.66 17.33 -3.22
CA ALA A 447 -1.11 15.99 -3.61
C ALA A 447 -1.56 15.19 -2.40
N VAL A 448 -0.79 15.21 -1.31
CA VAL A 448 -1.16 14.57 -0.04
C VAL A 448 -2.44 15.16 0.55
N LEU A 449 -2.59 16.49 0.56
CA LEU A 449 -3.83 17.14 1.04
C LEU A 449 -5.05 16.71 0.22
N CYS A 450 -4.89 16.53 -1.08
CA CYS A 450 -5.96 16.12 -1.99
C CYS A 450 -6.17 14.59 -2.02
N GLY A 451 -5.48 13.82 -1.17
CA GLY A 451 -5.55 12.36 -1.14
C GLY A 451 -5.09 11.70 -2.44
N VAL A 452 -4.19 12.36 -3.18
CA VAL A 452 -3.62 11.83 -4.42
C VAL A 452 -2.37 11.03 -4.05
N PRO A 453 -2.33 9.74 -4.36
CA PRO A 453 -1.13 8.94 -4.11
C PRO A 453 -0.03 9.32 -5.10
N SER A 454 1.22 9.02 -4.77
CA SER A 454 2.41 9.34 -5.58
C SER A 454 2.30 8.81 -7.03
N ALA A 455 3.01 9.45 -7.96
CA ALA A 455 2.95 9.11 -9.39
C ALA A 455 3.19 7.61 -9.63
N GLY A 456 2.23 6.97 -10.29
CA GLY A 456 2.24 5.53 -10.55
C GLY A 456 1.40 4.71 -9.58
N ALA A 457 0.93 5.26 -8.47
CA ALA A 457 -0.11 4.69 -7.60
C ALA A 457 -1.51 5.10 -8.10
N ALA A 458 -2.48 4.18 -8.12
CA ALA A 458 -3.81 4.52 -8.66
C ALA A 458 -4.73 4.99 -7.53
N ALA A 459 -5.69 5.85 -7.88
CA ALA A 459 -6.61 6.46 -6.92
C ALA A 459 -7.42 5.43 -6.13
N ALA A 460 -7.76 5.77 -4.89
CA ALA A 460 -8.65 4.98 -4.03
C ALA A 460 -9.97 4.66 -4.76
N SER A 461 -10.39 3.39 -4.70
CA SER A 461 -11.70 2.95 -5.15
C SER A 461 -12.51 2.56 -3.92
N SER A 462 -13.78 2.93 -3.87
CA SER A 462 -14.70 2.41 -2.87
C SER A 462 -15.13 1.01 -3.29
N ALA A 463 -14.38 -0.01 -2.86
CA ALA A 463 -14.78 -1.40 -3.08
C ALA A 463 -16.14 -1.65 -2.40
N LYS A 464 -17.17 -2.01 -3.19
CA LYS A 464 -18.39 -2.58 -2.62
C LYS A 464 -18.13 -4.05 -2.32
N ALA A 465 -18.84 -4.58 -1.33
CA ALA A 465 -18.80 -6.01 -1.04
C ALA A 465 -19.25 -6.79 -2.30
N ALA A 466 -18.33 -7.56 -2.88
CA ALA A 466 -18.64 -8.38 -4.04
C ALA A 466 -19.70 -9.43 -3.70
N ALA A 467 -20.75 -9.52 -4.52
CA ALA A 467 -21.77 -10.56 -4.37
C ALA A 467 -21.16 -11.96 -4.51
N ALA A 468 -21.65 -12.92 -3.74
CA ALA A 468 -21.17 -14.29 -3.81
C ALA A 468 -21.50 -14.95 -5.16
N LEU A 469 -20.67 -15.93 -5.59
CA LEU A 469 -21.03 -16.77 -6.73
C LEU A 469 -22.23 -17.67 -6.39
N PRO A 470 -23.02 -18.09 -7.40
CA PRO A 470 -24.05 -19.09 -7.20
C PRO A 470 -23.46 -20.39 -6.63
N GLU A 471 -24.10 -20.97 -5.61
CA GLU A 471 -23.62 -22.20 -4.95
C GLU A 471 -23.45 -23.37 -5.94
N ARG A 472 -24.25 -23.40 -7.01
CA ARG A 472 -24.12 -24.40 -8.08
C ARG A 472 -22.74 -24.36 -8.75
N ALA A 473 -22.22 -23.17 -9.05
CA ALA A 473 -20.91 -23.01 -9.69
C ALA A 473 -19.79 -23.46 -8.75
N VAL A 474 -19.84 -23.01 -7.50
CA VAL A 474 -18.84 -23.33 -6.46
C VAL A 474 -18.84 -24.82 -6.14
N SER A 475 -20.02 -25.43 -5.96
CA SER A 475 -20.16 -26.87 -5.70
C SER A 475 -19.68 -27.73 -6.86
N HIS A 476 -19.92 -27.28 -8.10
CA HIS A 476 -19.43 -27.97 -9.29
C HIS A 476 -17.89 -27.94 -9.39
N ALA A 477 -17.27 -26.78 -9.18
CA ALA A 477 -15.82 -26.65 -9.12
C ALA A 477 -15.22 -27.47 -7.96
N ARG A 478 -15.88 -27.50 -6.80
CA ARG A 478 -15.45 -28.26 -5.63
C ARG A 478 -15.42 -29.77 -5.89
N ARG A 479 -16.38 -30.29 -6.66
CA ARG A 479 -16.41 -31.69 -7.09
C ARG A 479 -15.21 -32.04 -7.97
N ILE A 480 -14.89 -31.20 -8.96
CA ILE A 480 -13.75 -31.40 -9.88
C ILE A 480 -12.42 -31.37 -9.09
N VAL A 481 -12.24 -30.35 -8.26
CA VAL A 481 -11.05 -30.21 -7.39
C VAL A 481 -10.94 -31.41 -6.43
N GLY A 482 -12.04 -31.84 -5.82
CA GLY A 482 -12.07 -32.99 -4.93
C GLY A 482 -11.66 -34.29 -5.63
N ALA A 483 -12.16 -34.53 -6.84
CA ALA A 483 -11.81 -35.72 -7.64
C ALA A 483 -10.33 -35.74 -8.02
N ALA A 484 -9.76 -34.61 -8.44
CA ALA A 484 -8.34 -34.52 -8.77
C ALA A 484 -7.43 -34.76 -7.55
N ARG A 485 -7.78 -34.18 -6.39
CA ARG A 485 -7.01 -34.37 -5.14
C ARG A 485 -7.09 -35.80 -4.62
N ALA A 486 -8.24 -36.47 -4.77
CA ALA A 486 -8.41 -37.86 -4.35
C ALA A 486 -7.43 -38.81 -5.05
N VAL A 487 -6.98 -38.48 -6.26
CA VAL A 487 -5.96 -39.24 -7.02
C VAL A 487 -4.57 -38.61 -6.93
N GLY A 488 -4.34 -37.68 -6.00
CA GLY A 488 -3.03 -37.07 -5.73
C GLY A 488 -2.57 -36.02 -6.75
N ARG A 489 -3.45 -35.55 -7.65
CA ARG A 489 -3.10 -34.50 -8.62
C ARG A 489 -3.08 -33.12 -7.97
N ARG A 490 -2.10 -32.30 -8.37
CA ARG A 490 -1.95 -30.89 -7.96
C ARG A 490 -2.28 -29.89 -9.07
N VAL A 491 -2.56 -30.37 -10.27
CA VAL A 491 -2.91 -29.58 -11.45
C VAL A 491 -4.09 -30.26 -12.12
N LEU A 492 -5.09 -29.49 -12.53
CA LEU A 492 -6.21 -29.99 -13.31
C LEU A 492 -5.82 -30.13 -14.78
N THR A 493 -6.48 -31.03 -15.50
CA THR A 493 -6.35 -31.05 -16.97
C THR A 493 -7.04 -29.84 -17.59
N GLU A 494 -6.65 -29.46 -18.81
CA GLU A 494 -7.29 -28.34 -19.52
C GLU A 494 -8.82 -28.53 -19.67
N PRO A 495 -9.37 -29.72 -19.98
CA PRO A 495 -10.81 -29.94 -20.00
C PRO A 495 -11.49 -29.70 -18.64
N GLU A 496 -10.90 -30.18 -17.54
CA GLU A 496 -11.42 -29.94 -16.19
C GLU A 496 -11.37 -28.46 -15.81
N ALA A 497 -10.28 -27.76 -16.16
CA ALA A 497 -10.16 -26.32 -15.94
C ALA A 497 -11.22 -25.55 -16.76
N LYS A 498 -11.45 -25.93 -18.03
CA LYS A 498 -12.50 -25.36 -18.87
C LYS A 498 -13.91 -25.67 -18.36
N GLU A 499 -14.14 -26.83 -17.76
CA GLU A 499 -15.41 -27.18 -17.10
C GLU A 499 -15.69 -26.22 -15.92
N ILE A 500 -14.66 -25.90 -15.12
CA ILE A 500 -14.76 -24.88 -14.07
C ILE A 500 -15.04 -23.49 -14.66
N VAL A 501 -14.32 -23.07 -15.70
CA VAL A 501 -14.52 -21.77 -16.37
C VAL A 501 -15.93 -21.66 -16.93
N GLY A 502 -16.45 -22.70 -17.59
CA GLY A 502 -17.82 -22.75 -18.10
C GLY A 502 -18.87 -22.66 -16.98
N ALA A 503 -18.60 -23.22 -15.80
CA ALA A 503 -19.47 -23.07 -14.64
C ALA A 503 -19.49 -21.65 -14.04
N LEU A 504 -18.55 -20.79 -14.43
CA LEU A 504 -18.54 -19.35 -14.10
C LEU A 504 -19.27 -18.49 -15.14
N ASP A 505 -20.01 -19.11 -16.07
CA ASP A 505 -20.68 -18.44 -17.21
C ASP A 505 -19.71 -17.72 -18.17
N ILE A 506 -18.44 -18.16 -18.19
CA ILE A 506 -17.44 -17.72 -19.16
C ILE A 506 -17.42 -18.72 -20.32
N ALA A 507 -17.64 -18.26 -21.55
CA ALA A 507 -17.69 -19.14 -22.70
C ALA A 507 -16.32 -19.80 -22.95
N VAL A 508 -16.34 -21.09 -23.27
CA VAL A 508 -15.20 -21.89 -23.72
C VAL A 508 -15.50 -22.46 -25.10
N PRO A 509 -14.49 -22.71 -25.96
CA PRO A 509 -14.69 -23.37 -27.25
C PRO A 509 -15.41 -24.70 -27.08
N ARG A 510 -16.33 -25.03 -27.98
CA ARG A 510 -16.91 -26.38 -28.00
C ARG A 510 -15.80 -27.38 -28.25
N SER A 511 -15.74 -28.41 -27.42
CA SER A 511 -14.65 -29.36 -27.46
C SER A 511 -15.09 -30.78 -27.11
N VAL A 512 -14.36 -31.77 -27.62
CA VAL A 512 -14.51 -33.19 -27.33
C VAL A 512 -13.16 -33.76 -26.92
N VAL A 513 -13.10 -34.45 -25.78
CA VAL A 513 -11.92 -35.23 -25.38
C VAL A 513 -11.98 -36.57 -26.08
N VAL A 514 -10.87 -36.95 -26.71
CA VAL A 514 -10.73 -38.20 -27.47
C VAL A 514 -9.54 -38.99 -26.90
N GLU A 515 -9.81 -40.21 -26.46
CA GLU A 515 -8.79 -41.12 -25.90
C GLU A 515 -8.23 -42.07 -26.96
N ASP A 516 -8.98 -42.31 -28.04
CA ASP A 516 -8.61 -43.21 -29.12
C ASP A 516 -8.81 -42.58 -30.51
N ALA A 517 -8.06 -43.08 -31.50
CA ALA A 517 -8.11 -42.58 -32.87
C ALA A 517 -9.43 -42.96 -33.60
N GLY A 518 -10.13 -44.01 -33.17
CA GLY A 518 -11.35 -44.51 -33.80
C GLY A 518 -12.55 -43.56 -33.66
N VAL A 519 -12.54 -42.71 -32.63
CA VAL A 519 -13.61 -41.71 -32.39
C VAL A 519 -13.34 -40.34 -33.02
N LEU A 520 -12.20 -40.13 -33.70
CA LEU A 520 -11.83 -38.83 -34.28
C LEU A 520 -12.84 -38.35 -35.34
N ALA A 521 -13.33 -39.24 -36.19
CA ALA A 521 -14.31 -38.88 -37.20
C ALA A 521 -15.66 -38.47 -36.60
N GLU A 522 -16.05 -39.04 -35.46
CA GLU A 522 -17.25 -38.64 -34.73
C GLU A 522 -17.05 -37.29 -34.04
N ALA A 523 -15.92 -37.08 -33.36
CA ALA A 523 -15.56 -35.80 -32.76
C ALA A 523 -15.53 -34.66 -33.79
N ALA A 524 -14.94 -34.90 -34.97
CA ALA A 524 -14.91 -33.92 -36.06
C ALA A 524 -16.30 -33.57 -36.61
N ARG A 525 -17.25 -34.51 -36.62
CA ARG A 525 -18.64 -34.26 -37.04
C ARG A 525 -19.46 -33.49 -36.01
N ALA A 526 -19.09 -33.59 -34.73
CA ALA A 526 -19.78 -32.89 -33.64
C ALA A 526 -19.41 -31.40 -33.55
N LEU A 527 -18.32 -30.99 -34.19
CA LEU A 527 -17.72 -29.65 -34.09
C LEU A 527 -17.68 -28.93 -35.44
N THR A 528 -17.49 -27.62 -35.41
CA THR A 528 -17.42 -26.77 -36.59
C THR A 528 -15.96 -26.47 -36.98
N PRO A 529 -15.49 -26.90 -38.16
CA PRO A 529 -14.15 -26.55 -38.65
C PRO A 529 -13.98 -25.04 -38.92
N PRO A 530 -12.74 -24.50 -38.86
CA PRO A 530 -11.49 -25.22 -38.62
C PRO A 530 -11.36 -25.67 -37.16
N LEU A 531 -10.76 -26.83 -36.94
CA LEU A 531 -10.57 -27.44 -35.62
C LEU A 531 -9.14 -27.22 -35.12
N VAL A 532 -8.98 -27.37 -33.81
CA VAL A 532 -7.71 -27.35 -33.08
C VAL A 532 -7.57 -28.69 -32.35
N LEU A 533 -6.36 -29.24 -32.34
CA LEU A 533 -6.02 -30.46 -31.64
C LEU A 533 -4.90 -30.20 -30.64
N LYS A 534 -5.16 -30.50 -29.37
CA LYS A 534 -4.24 -30.28 -28.23
C LYS A 534 -4.02 -31.57 -27.46
N ALA A 535 -2.80 -31.83 -26.99
CA ALA A 535 -2.59 -32.90 -26.03
C ALA A 535 -3.09 -32.54 -24.63
N VAL A 536 -3.81 -33.47 -23.99
CA VAL A 536 -4.25 -33.35 -22.60
C VAL A 536 -3.21 -34.01 -21.71
N SER A 537 -2.44 -33.19 -20.99
CA SER A 537 -1.39 -33.65 -20.08
C SER A 537 -1.17 -32.64 -18.97
N THR A 538 -1.06 -33.10 -17.72
CA THR A 538 -0.61 -32.27 -16.60
C THR A 538 0.91 -32.04 -16.58
N ASP A 539 1.67 -32.80 -17.38
CA ASP A 539 3.13 -32.77 -17.41
C ASP A 539 3.67 -31.77 -18.46
N ILE A 540 2.83 -31.36 -19.40
CA ILE A 540 3.19 -30.48 -20.52
C ILE A 540 2.55 -29.10 -20.33
N VAL A 541 3.37 -28.11 -19.96
CA VAL A 541 2.92 -26.72 -19.74
C VAL A 541 2.82 -25.95 -21.07
N HIS A 542 3.89 -25.93 -21.87
CA HIS A 542 3.93 -25.22 -23.16
C HIS A 542 3.73 -26.19 -24.32
N LYS A 543 2.45 -26.41 -24.70
CA LYS A 543 2.04 -27.40 -25.71
C LYS A 543 2.66 -27.13 -27.09
N SER A 544 2.76 -25.87 -27.48
CA SER A 544 3.34 -25.46 -28.77
C SER A 544 4.82 -25.86 -28.89
N ASP A 545 5.60 -25.70 -27.82
CA ASP A 545 7.05 -25.91 -27.81
C ASP A 545 7.44 -27.37 -28.03
N VAL A 546 6.63 -28.29 -27.51
CA VAL A 546 6.83 -29.73 -27.69
C VAL A 546 6.08 -30.29 -28.91
N GLY A 547 5.40 -29.42 -29.66
CA GLY A 547 4.65 -29.78 -30.86
C GLY A 547 3.31 -30.48 -30.59
N ALA A 548 2.77 -30.34 -29.38
CA ALA A 548 1.52 -30.94 -28.88
C ALA A 548 0.25 -30.11 -29.18
N LEU A 549 0.34 -29.19 -30.13
CA LEU A 549 -0.74 -28.34 -30.62
C LEU A 549 -0.75 -28.32 -32.15
N ARG A 550 -1.94 -28.43 -32.74
CA ARG A 550 -2.20 -28.19 -34.17
C ARG A 550 -3.44 -27.33 -34.35
N LEU A 551 -3.32 -26.30 -35.19
CA LEU A 551 -4.38 -25.34 -35.52
C LEU A 551 -4.81 -25.52 -36.98
N GLY A 552 -6.01 -25.04 -37.33
CA GLY A 552 -6.43 -24.94 -38.74
C GLY A 552 -6.75 -26.29 -39.38
N ILE A 553 -7.33 -27.22 -38.62
CA ILE A 553 -7.62 -28.58 -39.09
C ILE A 553 -8.97 -28.62 -39.79
N ASP A 554 -8.96 -28.97 -41.08
CA ASP A 554 -10.17 -29.13 -41.89
C ASP A 554 -10.64 -30.60 -41.88
N GLY A 555 -11.78 -30.83 -41.23
CA GLY A 555 -12.51 -32.10 -41.30
C GLY A 555 -11.78 -33.32 -40.70
N PRO A 556 -12.38 -34.52 -40.84
CA PRO A 556 -11.89 -35.75 -40.21
C PRO A 556 -10.49 -36.17 -40.65
N GLU A 557 -10.19 -36.11 -41.94
CA GLU A 557 -8.90 -36.54 -42.49
C GLU A 557 -7.74 -35.66 -42.01
N GLY A 558 -7.97 -34.36 -41.86
CA GLY A 558 -6.99 -33.45 -41.27
C GLY A 558 -6.71 -33.79 -39.82
N LEU A 559 -7.74 -34.18 -39.07
CA LEU A 559 -7.65 -34.51 -37.65
C LEU A 559 -6.86 -35.79 -37.41
N GLU A 560 -7.05 -36.83 -38.23
CA GLU A 560 -6.27 -38.07 -38.18
C GLU A 560 -4.78 -37.81 -38.46
N ARG A 561 -4.46 -36.97 -39.44
CA ARG A 561 -3.06 -36.57 -39.71
C ARG A 561 -2.46 -35.82 -38.52
N ALA A 562 -3.18 -34.84 -37.97
CA ALA A 562 -2.74 -34.07 -36.83
C ALA A 562 -2.52 -34.96 -35.58
N TRP A 563 -3.38 -35.96 -35.35
CA TRP A 563 -3.23 -36.95 -34.28
C TRP A 563 -1.90 -37.71 -34.41
N ALA A 564 -1.63 -38.27 -35.60
CA ALA A 564 -0.41 -39.02 -35.85
C ALA A 564 0.86 -38.16 -35.69
N GLU A 565 0.80 -36.90 -36.14
CA GLU A 565 1.90 -35.95 -35.97
C GLU A 565 2.18 -35.60 -34.51
N ILE A 566 1.14 -35.32 -33.72
CA ILE A 566 1.29 -34.99 -32.30
C ILE A 566 1.87 -36.19 -31.55
N ALA A 567 1.35 -37.40 -31.78
CA ALA A 567 1.85 -38.62 -31.17
C ALA A 567 3.33 -38.87 -31.50
N SER A 568 3.72 -38.70 -32.77
CA SER A 568 5.10 -38.85 -33.23
C SER A 568 6.04 -37.81 -32.59
N ARG A 569 5.62 -36.54 -32.52
CA ARG A 569 6.43 -35.49 -31.90
C ARG A 569 6.63 -35.72 -30.41
N LEU A 570 5.55 -36.03 -29.68
CA LEU A 570 5.61 -36.27 -28.24
C LEU A 570 6.52 -37.44 -27.86
N ALA A 571 6.57 -38.50 -28.68
CA ALA A 571 7.49 -39.61 -28.49
C ALA A 571 8.98 -39.17 -28.53
N GLY A 572 9.30 -38.10 -29.27
CA GLY A 572 10.65 -37.54 -29.34
C GLY A 572 10.93 -36.44 -28.32
N THR A 573 9.99 -35.51 -28.12
CA THR A 573 10.19 -34.29 -27.33
C THR A 573 9.81 -34.44 -25.86
N ALA A 574 8.90 -35.36 -25.52
CA ALA A 574 8.41 -35.56 -24.16
C ALA A 574 8.07 -37.06 -23.86
N PRO A 575 9.04 -38.00 -24.01
CA PRO A 575 8.78 -39.44 -23.93
C PRO A 575 8.29 -39.94 -22.56
N GLY A 576 8.49 -39.14 -21.50
CA GLY A 576 8.02 -39.46 -20.14
C GLY A 576 6.71 -38.78 -19.74
N ALA A 577 6.14 -37.93 -20.58
CA ALA A 577 4.93 -37.19 -20.26
C ALA A 577 3.70 -38.11 -20.36
N ARG A 578 2.82 -38.06 -19.36
CA ARG A 578 1.55 -38.78 -19.38
C ARG A 578 0.56 -38.01 -20.26
N ILE A 579 0.07 -38.66 -21.30
CA ILE A 579 -0.99 -38.13 -22.16
C ILE A 579 -2.29 -38.85 -21.80
N GLU A 580 -3.28 -38.11 -21.33
CA GLU A 580 -4.58 -38.64 -20.92
C GLU A 580 -5.55 -38.73 -22.10
N GLY A 581 -5.26 -38.02 -23.20
CA GLY A 581 -6.02 -38.00 -24.44
C GLY A 581 -5.63 -36.78 -25.27
N LEU A 582 -6.35 -36.52 -26.35
CA LEU A 582 -6.30 -35.25 -27.06
C LEU A 582 -7.64 -34.49 -26.91
N LEU A 583 -7.57 -33.17 -26.91
CA LEU A 583 -8.71 -32.27 -26.93
C LEU A 583 -8.90 -31.76 -28.36
N VAL A 584 -10.02 -32.10 -28.98
CA VAL A 584 -10.48 -31.51 -30.25
C VAL A 584 -11.38 -30.34 -29.93
N GLU A 585 -11.08 -29.14 -30.40
CA GLU A 585 -11.89 -27.95 -30.13
C GLU A 585 -12.14 -27.14 -31.41
N GLU A 586 -13.22 -26.35 -31.42
CA GLU A 586 -13.47 -25.36 -32.46
C GLU A 586 -12.43 -24.22 -32.37
N THR A 587 -11.96 -23.72 -33.53
CA THR A 587 -11.06 -22.56 -33.56
C THR A 587 -11.79 -21.31 -33.07
N ALA A 588 -11.14 -20.53 -32.19
CA ALA A 588 -11.67 -19.25 -31.74
C ALA A 588 -11.90 -18.28 -32.93
N PRO A 589 -13.02 -17.54 -32.97
CA PRO A 589 -13.25 -16.53 -34.01
C PRO A 589 -12.13 -15.50 -34.08
N SER A 590 -11.83 -15.00 -35.29
CA SER A 590 -10.85 -13.93 -35.47
C SER A 590 -11.38 -12.56 -35.03
N GLY A 591 -10.48 -11.58 -34.90
CA GLY A 591 -10.85 -10.17 -34.65
C GLY A 591 -11.16 -9.81 -33.19
N GLY A 592 -10.86 -10.70 -32.23
CA GLY A 592 -10.90 -10.40 -30.80
C GLY A 592 -9.59 -9.82 -30.28
N VAL A 593 -9.63 -9.26 -29.06
CA VAL A 593 -8.44 -8.79 -28.33
C VAL A 593 -8.10 -9.82 -27.26
N GLU A 594 -6.87 -10.31 -27.25
CA GLU A 594 -6.40 -11.26 -26.24
C GLU A 594 -6.08 -10.55 -24.92
N LEU A 595 -6.49 -11.16 -23.81
CA LEU A 595 -6.19 -10.77 -22.43
C LEU A 595 -5.72 -11.98 -21.63
N ILE A 596 -5.13 -11.72 -20.47
CA ILE A 596 -4.89 -12.71 -19.43
C ILE A 596 -5.72 -12.36 -18.19
N VAL A 597 -6.37 -13.35 -17.60
CA VAL A 597 -7.03 -13.23 -16.29
C VAL A 597 -6.45 -14.28 -15.36
N GLY A 598 -5.81 -13.84 -14.29
CA GLY A 598 -5.18 -14.71 -13.30
C GLY A 598 -5.77 -14.50 -11.91
N ALA A 599 -5.82 -15.54 -11.10
CA ALA A 599 -6.12 -15.48 -9.69
C ALA A 599 -5.22 -16.43 -8.92
N PHE A 600 -4.77 -16.02 -7.73
CA PHE A 600 -3.83 -16.80 -6.93
C PHE A 600 -3.98 -16.47 -5.45
N VAL A 601 -3.46 -17.35 -4.58
CA VAL A 601 -3.36 -17.10 -3.14
C VAL A 601 -1.94 -16.62 -2.81
N ASP A 602 -1.83 -15.35 -2.43
CA ASP A 602 -0.60 -14.74 -1.92
C ASP A 602 -0.38 -15.11 -0.44
N GLY A 603 0.89 -15.24 -0.04
CA GLY A 603 1.26 -15.62 1.32
C GLY A 603 1.00 -14.55 2.38
N GLN A 604 0.95 -13.27 2.00
CA GLN A 604 0.69 -12.14 2.92
C GLN A 604 -0.75 -11.64 2.80
N PHE A 605 -1.25 -11.47 1.57
CA PHE A 605 -2.56 -10.85 1.32
C PHE A 605 -3.69 -11.83 1.02
N GLY A 606 -3.40 -13.14 0.95
CA GLY A 606 -4.39 -14.15 0.61
C GLY A 606 -4.84 -14.05 -0.86
N PRO A 607 -6.10 -14.38 -1.19
CA PRO A 607 -6.59 -14.38 -2.57
C PRO A 607 -6.40 -13.04 -3.28
N ALA A 608 -5.89 -13.06 -4.50
CA ALA A 608 -5.69 -11.91 -5.37
C ALA A 608 -6.10 -12.25 -6.81
N VAL A 609 -6.44 -11.21 -7.58
CA VAL A 609 -6.78 -11.31 -9.00
C VAL A 609 -5.91 -10.35 -9.81
N MET A 610 -5.56 -10.76 -11.03
CA MET A 610 -4.84 -9.95 -12.00
C MET A 610 -5.56 -9.98 -13.35
N VAL A 611 -5.50 -8.86 -14.06
CA VAL A 611 -5.84 -8.77 -15.48
C VAL A 611 -4.69 -8.13 -16.23
N GLY A 612 -4.43 -8.57 -17.44
CA GLY A 612 -3.46 -7.97 -18.33
C GLY A 612 -3.93 -8.02 -19.77
N THR A 613 -3.23 -7.29 -20.65
CA THR A 613 -3.29 -7.58 -22.09
C THR A 613 -2.84 -9.02 -22.35
N GLY A 614 -3.08 -9.61 -23.52
CA GLY A 614 -2.73 -11.00 -23.85
C GLY A 614 -1.69 -11.10 -24.97
N GLY A 615 -1.21 -12.32 -25.23
CA GLY A 615 -0.23 -12.62 -26.28
C GLY A 615 1.20 -12.16 -25.97
N VAL A 616 2.04 -12.04 -27.01
CA VAL A 616 3.48 -11.66 -26.90
C VAL A 616 3.68 -10.28 -26.23
N ALA A 617 2.64 -9.44 -26.23
CA ALA A 617 2.68 -8.11 -25.64
C ALA A 617 2.82 -8.11 -24.09
N VAL A 618 2.37 -9.15 -23.40
CA VAL A 618 2.46 -9.25 -21.92
C VAL A 618 3.90 -9.40 -21.44
N GLU A 619 4.63 -10.31 -22.09
CA GLU A 619 6.02 -10.59 -21.76
C GLU A 619 6.92 -9.38 -22.03
N LEU A 620 6.56 -8.57 -23.03
CA LEU A 620 7.33 -7.42 -23.46
C LEU A 620 7.01 -6.13 -22.69
N PHE A 621 5.73 -5.86 -22.38
CA PHE A 621 5.29 -4.57 -21.83
C PHE A 621 4.89 -4.60 -20.35
N LYS A 622 4.72 -5.80 -19.76
CA LYS A 622 4.27 -5.98 -18.37
C LYS A 622 3.00 -5.18 -18.04
N ASP A 623 2.06 -5.12 -18.98
CA ASP A 623 0.81 -4.36 -18.85
C ASP A 623 -0.24 -5.17 -18.08
N VAL A 624 -0.13 -5.12 -16.75
CA VAL A 624 -0.93 -5.92 -15.81
C VAL A 624 -1.40 -5.06 -14.65
N THR A 625 -2.58 -5.36 -14.12
CA THR A 625 -3.16 -4.73 -12.93
C THR A 625 -3.56 -5.80 -11.92
N PHE A 626 -3.46 -5.47 -10.64
CA PHE A 626 -3.74 -6.39 -9.54
C PHE A 626 -4.77 -5.80 -8.58
N ARG A 627 -5.56 -6.67 -7.96
CA ARG A 627 -6.44 -6.37 -6.82
C ARG A 627 -6.44 -7.52 -5.83
N LEU A 628 -6.75 -7.20 -4.57
CA LEU A 628 -7.11 -8.24 -3.60
C LEU A 628 -8.49 -8.79 -3.99
N ALA A 629 -8.68 -10.09 -3.85
CA ALA A 629 -9.95 -10.74 -4.16
C ALA A 629 -10.83 -10.86 -2.90
N PRO A 630 -12.16 -10.93 -3.02
CA PRO A 630 -12.93 -10.85 -4.25
C PRO A 630 -13.11 -9.40 -4.74
N VAL A 631 -13.22 -9.22 -6.05
CA VAL A 631 -13.63 -7.95 -6.67
C VAL A 631 -15.04 -8.05 -7.25
N ASP A 632 -15.73 -6.91 -7.35
CA ASP A 632 -16.97 -6.80 -8.10
C ASP A 632 -16.71 -6.38 -9.56
N GLU A 633 -17.78 -6.21 -10.34
CA GLU A 633 -17.69 -5.86 -11.76
C GLU A 633 -17.23 -4.41 -11.97
N ASP A 634 -17.60 -3.50 -11.08
CA ASP A 634 -17.18 -2.09 -11.13
C ASP A 634 -15.65 -1.99 -10.95
N GLU A 635 -15.11 -2.69 -9.94
CA GLU A 635 -13.67 -2.76 -9.67
C GLU A 635 -12.94 -3.51 -10.79
N ALA A 636 -13.51 -4.60 -11.32
CA ALA A 636 -12.94 -5.30 -12.47
C ALA A 636 -12.88 -4.42 -13.73
N LEU A 637 -13.90 -3.61 -13.99
CA LEU A 637 -13.90 -2.65 -15.08
C LEU A 637 -12.82 -1.59 -14.89
N ALA A 638 -12.64 -1.10 -13.65
CA ALA A 638 -11.55 -0.18 -13.31
C ALA A 638 -10.17 -0.82 -13.54
N MET A 639 -9.98 -2.09 -13.16
CA MET A 639 -8.76 -2.84 -13.44
C MET A 639 -8.44 -2.92 -14.94
N VAL A 640 -9.47 -3.10 -15.78
CA VAL A 640 -9.34 -3.14 -17.25
C VAL A 640 -9.01 -1.76 -17.81
N ALA A 641 -9.64 -0.70 -17.29
CA ALA A 641 -9.40 0.68 -17.70
C ALA A 641 -7.98 1.18 -17.36
N GLU A 642 -7.34 0.59 -16.35
CA GLU A 642 -5.96 0.87 -15.95
C GLU A 642 -4.90 0.28 -16.92
N LEU A 643 -5.29 -0.63 -17.81
CA LEU A 643 -4.37 -1.23 -18.78
C LEU A 643 -3.93 -0.19 -19.82
N ARG A 644 -2.64 -0.18 -20.17
CA ARG A 644 -2.11 0.64 -21.28
C ARG A 644 -2.78 0.28 -22.60
N GLY A 645 -3.15 -0.99 -22.77
CA GLY A 645 -3.92 -1.50 -23.90
C GLY A 645 -5.41 -1.15 -23.91
N TYR A 646 -5.94 -0.40 -22.92
CA TYR A 646 -7.38 -0.14 -22.78
C TYR A 646 -8.02 0.47 -24.05
N ALA A 647 -7.30 1.30 -24.80
CA ALA A 647 -7.81 1.89 -26.05
C ALA A 647 -8.21 0.82 -27.09
N LEU A 648 -7.57 -0.36 -27.10
CA LEU A 648 -7.95 -1.47 -27.97
C LEU A 648 -9.28 -2.11 -27.55
N LEU A 649 -9.63 -2.01 -26.26
CA LEU A 649 -10.87 -2.52 -25.69
C LEU A 649 -12.01 -1.50 -25.82
N ALA A 650 -11.73 -0.21 -25.60
CA ALA A 650 -12.70 0.88 -25.71
C ALA A 650 -13.01 1.28 -27.16
N GLY A 651 -12.23 0.81 -28.13
CA GLY A 651 -12.34 1.13 -29.56
C GLY A 651 -11.31 2.17 -30.00
N TYR A 652 -10.61 1.88 -31.10
CA TYR A 652 -9.54 2.72 -31.62
C TYR A 652 -9.49 2.69 -33.15
N ARG A 653 -9.40 3.87 -33.79
CA ARG A 653 -9.24 4.04 -35.25
C ARG A 653 -10.15 3.13 -36.11
N GLY A 654 -11.45 3.12 -35.82
CA GLY A 654 -12.44 2.34 -36.58
C GLY A 654 -12.63 0.90 -36.11
N LEU A 655 -11.86 0.43 -35.11
CA LEU A 655 -12.18 -0.80 -34.39
C LEU A 655 -13.34 -0.55 -33.41
N PRO A 656 -14.42 -1.35 -33.44
CA PRO A 656 -15.51 -1.21 -32.49
C PRO A 656 -15.06 -1.60 -31.07
N PRO A 657 -15.73 -1.05 -30.03
CA PRO A 657 -15.46 -1.42 -28.64
C PRO A 657 -15.73 -2.92 -28.41
N ARG A 658 -14.99 -3.50 -27.48
CA ARG A 658 -15.20 -4.86 -26.98
C ARG A 658 -16.26 -4.84 -25.87
N ASP A 659 -16.82 -6.02 -25.57
CA ASP A 659 -17.78 -6.20 -24.50
C ASP A 659 -17.10 -6.13 -23.12
N LEU A 660 -16.92 -4.90 -22.63
CA LEU A 660 -16.29 -4.62 -21.34
C LEU A 660 -17.07 -5.20 -20.15
N HIS A 661 -18.38 -5.34 -20.28
CA HIS A 661 -19.22 -5.91 -19.22
C HIS A 661 -18.98 -7.42 -19.10
N ALA A 662 -18.95 -8.16 -20.21
CA ALA A 662 -18.63 -9.59 -20.19
C ALA A 662 -17.20 -9.85 -19.67
N LEU A 663 -16.25 -8.98 -20.02
CA LEU A 663 -14.89 -9.05 -19.50
C LEU A 663 -14.84 -8.80 -17.98
N ALA A 664 -15.47 -7.74 -17.50
CA ALA A 664 -15.53 -7.41 -16.07
C ALA A 664 -16.23 -8.52 -15.25
N ALA A 665 -17.33 -9.08 -15.75
CA ALA A 665 -18.02 -10.21 -15.15
C ALA A 665 -17.12 -11.45 -15.04
N SER A 666 -16.30 -11.72 -16.07
CA SER A 666 -15.36 -12.84 -16.06
C SER A 666 -14.26 -12.67 -15.00
N VAL A 667 -13.66 -11.48 -14.91
CA VAL A 667 -12.65 -11.15 -13.89
C VAL A 667 -13.24 -11.26 -12.48
N ALA A 668 -14.44 -10.70 -12.26
CA ALA A 668 -15.13 -10.78 -10.98
C ALA A 668 -15.47 -12.24 -10.61
N ALA A 669 -15.91 -13.06 -11.56
CA ALA A 669 -16.24 -14.47 -11.32
C ALA A 669 -15.00 -15.28 -10.92
N VAL A 670 -13.87 -15.12 -11.62
CA VAL A 670 -12.60 -15.77 -11.29
C VAL A 670 -12.10 -15.33 -9.90
N SER A 671 -12.20 -14.03 -9.59
CA SER A 671 -11.83 -13.45 -8.29
C SER A 671 -12.68 -13.97 -7.13
N ARG A 672 -13.99 -14.14 -7.34
CA ARG A 672 -14.90 -14.72 -6.34
C ARG A 672 -14.63 -16.22 -6.15
N LEU A 673 -14.32 -16.97 -7.22
CA LEU A 673 -14.06 -18.40 -7.13
C LEU A 673 -12.85 -18.69 -6.25
N ILE A 674 -11.71 -18.02 -6.47
CA ILE A 674 -10.49 -18.20 -5.65
C ILE A 674 -10.74 -17.91 -4.16
N SER A 675 -11.64 -16.97 -3.88
CA SER A 675 -12.00 -16.56 -2.52
C SER A 675 -12.94 -17.54 -1.81
N GLN A 676 -13.75 -18.31 -2.55
CA GLN A 676 -14.82 -19.16 -1.99
C GLN A 676 -14.54 -20.66 -2.05
N LEU A 677 -13.77 -21.12 -3.04
CA LEU A 677 -13.64 -22.54 -3.33
C LEU A 677 -12.84 -23.29 -2.24
N GLY A 678 -11.75 -22.68 -1.78
CA GLY A 678 -10.74 -23.32 -0.94
C GLY A 678 -9.95 -24.41 -1.69
N GLY A 679 -8.67 -24.58 -1.34
CA GLY A 679 -7.81 -25.61 -1.96
C GLY A 679 -7.29 -25.29 -3.37
N LEU A 680 -7.62 -24.11 -3.89
CA LEU A 680 -7.10 -23.55 -5.14
C LEU A 680 -5.87 -22.69 -4.83
N ARG A 681 -4.74 -22.95 -5.49
CA ARG A 681 -3.51 -22.14 -5.36
C ARG A 681 -3.46 -21.04 -6.40
N GLU A 682 -3.80 -21.39 -7.64
CA GLU A 682 -3.71 -20.50 -8.81
C GLU A 682 -4.70 -20.95 -9.88
N MET A 683 -5.27 -19.98 -10.59
CA MET A 683 -6.09 -20.16 -11.79
C MET A 683 -5.70 -19.10 -12.81
N GLU A 684 -5.50 -19.50 -14.05
CA GLU A 684 -5.14 -18.61 -15.16
C GLU A 684 -6.01 -18.93 -16.37
N ILE A 685 -6.57 -17.91 -17.00
CA ILE A 685 -7.22 -17.97 -18.31
C ILE A 685 -6.34 -17.18 -19.28
N ASN A 686 -5.71 -17.87 -20.23
CA ASN A 686 -4.70 -17.29 -21.10
C ASN A 686 -4.60 -18.01 -22.46
N PRO A 687 -5.19 -17.47 -23.54
CA PRO A 687 -5.87 -16.17 -23.60
C PRO A 687 -7.35 -16.25 -23.22
N LEU A 688 -7.83 -15.17 -22.59
CA LEU A 688 -9.23 -14.76 -22.60
C LEU A 688 -9.42 -13.76 -23.74
N ILE A 689 -10.21 -14.09 -24.76
CA ILE A 689 -10.41 -13.24 -25.94
C ILE A 689 -11.69 -12.43 -25.79
N ALA A 690 -11.59 -11.10 -25.89
CA ALA A 690 -12.73 -10.20 -25.87
C ALA A 690 -13.19 -9.82 -27.30
N TYR A 691 -14.48 -10.00 -27.57
CA TYR A 691 -15.13 -9.65 -28.84
C TYR A 691 -16.07 -8.46 -28.67
N GLU A 692 -16.72 -8.03 -29.76
CA GLU A 692 -17.80 -7.03 -29.71
C GLU A 692 -18.98 -7.47 -28.83
N ARG A 693 -19.18 -8.79 -28.71
CA ARG A 693 -20.20 -9.42 -27.88
C ARG A 693 -19.61 -10.63 -27.18
N GLY A 694 -19.53 -10.57 -25.85
CA GLY A 694 -18.99 -11.65 -25.03
C GLY A 694 -17.47 -11.80 -25.06
N VAL A 695 -17.01 -12.80 -24.31
CA VAL A 695 -15.61 -13.22 -24.19
C VAL A 695 -15.49 -14.73 -24.39
N LEU A 696 -14.30 -15.23 -24.74
CA LEU A 696 -14.02 -16.64 -24.94
C LEU A 696 -12.69 -17.04 -24.28
N ALA A 697 -12.75 -17.99 -23.34
CA ALA A 697 -11.59 -18.55 -22.67
C ALA A 697 -10.99 -19.70 -23.50
N VAL A 698 -9.88 -19.45 -24.20
CA VAL A 698 -9.29 -20.40 -25.17
C VAL A 698 -8.40 -21.43 -24.49
N ASP A 699 -7.73 -21.05 -23.40
CA ASP A 699 -6.97 -21.96 -22.55
C ASP A 699 -7.18 -21.58 -21.07
N ALA A 700 -7.10 -22.58 -20.21
CA ALA A 700 -7.29 -22.43 -18.77
C ALA A 700 -6.37 -23.38 -18.03
N ARG A 701 -5.75 -22.88 -16.96
CA ARG A 701 -4.86 -23.64 -16.08
C ARG A 701 -5.29 -23.45 -14.64
N VAL A 702 -5.34 -24.55 -13.90
CA VAL A 702 -5.70 -24.55 -12.48
C VAL A 702 -4.69 -25.38 -11.68
N VAL A 703 -4.11 -24.75 -10.65
CA VAL A 703 -3.17 -25.37 -9.71
C VAL A 703 -3.81 -25.41 -8.33
N LEU A 704 -3.67 -26.55 -7.65
CA LEU A 704 -4.26 -26.84 -6.35
C LEU A 704 -3.20 -26.72 -5.24
N THR A 705 -3.66 -26.46 -4.02
CA THR A 705 -2.79 -26.40 -2.82
C THR A 705 -2.28 -27.77 -2.38
#